data_AF-A0A137SAU6-F1
#
_entry.id   AF-A0A137SAU6-F1
#
_cell.length_a   1.000
_cell.length_b   1.000
_cell.length_c   1.000
_cell.angle_alpha   90.00
_cell.angle_beta   90.00
_cell.angle_gamma   90.00
#
_symmetry.space_group_name_H-M   'P 1'
#
loop_
_entity.id
_entity.type
_entity.pdbx_description
1 polymer ?
#
loop_
_entity_poly.entity_id
_entity_poly.type
_entity_poly.pdbx_seq_one_letter_code
_entity_poly.pdbx_strand_id
1 'polypeptide(L)'
;MLKRILVTLCAVSLVACGGDGGGTTTKSKKSENPEAINVSFQNLNGNVIELGDELKGAYTFFSASTPVDKDASDIFWEIDGNLVHRGERYRIPMDNNYVGLEIRFCVNPINQGDRLKGNKTCSTPLLIDSKYVPMTPRVSIPNAATNNTVGAPLNVWVFDSSDYSTSIQWYRNDKPILGITQKEYLLTKDDEGQVISVCVFDKKTKIKLACSSKTNAIQPRSGEQPDVDLTPLPRDIEVGQNLYLNYDFSDRDGDKEDTSKVSFSWYQNGTRIAATRSLALKESMVGTKVKGCVTAYAQTGWPKNSAQTCTPEETVWAVKDSKPRAMDVAMEGERFGGHTLSGQYKYFDLNNDPQTSSQYEWSIIKNSIDTLVSRDENYTLAMSDEGKDNKIRFCVTPVNAKEQGDTECVTQDIAWFEGHGEFKEGGIITPELVGYPDFTLSYWKSASTMTSMIMELDFTDNKVKPLAVDAASPSFNNFYPISLCVSVDEEIENKDDICREMTVNDKLKGGMIFDLKDARRVGMNYKREVYATVAGKEYRIRRPYTWTEFKELNLGSEPRFDSAEPSILRKGPGTVEGVKMTPIQANDFCLLTYGAPGLISSEINFSDGVIPGNKHQWPIDLTTQGYVTKESDGKYVVDSNKYIPADMNRKYAFTCLAAVD
;
A
#
# COMPACT_ATOMS: atom_id res chain seq x y z
N MET A 1 -22.95 -36.05 -15.17
CA MET A 1 -24.31 -35.62 -14.77
C MET A 1 -25.17 -35.44 -16.00
N LEU A 2 -26.22 -36.26 -16.09
CA LEU A 2 -27.56 -36.09 -16.70
C LEU A 2 -27.77 -35.02 -17.81
N LYS A 3 -28.16 -35.43 -19.04
CA LYS A 3 -29.55 -35.55 -19.61
C LYS A 3 -30.15 -34.18 -20.00
N ARG A 4 -30.85 -33.93 -21.12
CA ARG A 4 -31.27 -34.62 -22.38
C ARG A 4 -32.27 -33.62 -23.07
N ILE A 5 -32.82 -34.00 -24.24
CA ILE A 5 -34.12 -33.57 -24.89
C ILE A 5 -33.97 -32.55 -26.06
N LEU A 6 -34.52 -32.74 -27.26
CA LEU A 6 -35.36 -33.80 -27.87
C LEU A 6 -35.22 -33.82 -29.41
N VAL A 7 -35.45 -34.99 -30.00
CA VAL A 7 -35.71 -35.26 -31.43
C VAL A 7 -37.17 -35.69 -31.56
N THR A 8 -37.84 -35.40 -32.69
CA THR A 8 -39.01 -36.19 -33.10
C THR A 8 -38.94 -36.54 -34.59
N LEU A 9 -38.94 -37.85 -34.84
CA LEU A 9 -39.06 -38.59 -36.09
C LEU A 9 -40.55 -38.72 -36.50
N CYS A 10 -40.85 -38.95 -37.78
CA CYS A 10 -41.69 -40.11 -38.17
C CYS A 10 -41.71 -40.37 -39.68
N ALA A 11 -41.88 -41.65 -40.01
CA ALA A 11 -41.54 -42.32 -41.26
C ALA A 11 -42.75 -42.66 -42.16
N VAL A 12 -42.50 -42.62 -43.48
CA VAL A 12 -42.70 -43.68 -44.51
C VAL A 12 -44.01 -44.50 -44.53
N SER A 13 -44.65 -44.57 -45.72
CA SER A 13 -44.86 -45.83 -46.49
C SER A 13 -45.69 -45.65 -47.77
N LEU A 14 -45.27 -46.35 -48.83
CA LEU A 14 -45.99 -46.65 -50.09
C LEU A 14 -46.97 -47.83 -49.91
N VAL A 15 -47.98 -47.98 -50.80
CA VAL A 15 -48.29 -49.16 -51.65
C VAL A 15 -49.48 -48.87 -52.60
N ALA A 16 -49.47 -49.50 -53.78
CA ALA A 16 -50.46 -49.55 -54.88
C ALA A 16 -51.84 -50.14 -54.47
N CYS A 17 -52.91 -50.35 -55.27
CA CYS A 17 -53.20 -50.42 -56.71
C CYS A 17 -54.76 -50.39 -56.87
N GLY A 18 -55.30 -50.19 -58.07
CA GLY A 18 -56.71 -50.55 -58.39
C GLY A 18 -57.40 -49.54 -59.31
N GLY A 19 -57.77 -49.97 -60.52
CA GLY A 19 -58.50 -49.16 -61.50
C GLY A 19 -60.02 -49.30 -61.38
N ASP A 20 -60.76 -48.47 -62.12
CA ASP A 20 -62.07 -48.84 -62.69
C ASP A 20 -62.42 -47.92 -63.87
N GLY A 21 -63.21 -48.46 -64.80
CA GLY A 21 -63.67 -47.81 -66.02
C GLY A 21 -65.01 -47.08 -65.89
N GLY A 22 -65.44 -46.56 -67.04
CA GLY A 22 -66.72 -45.88 -67.29
C GLY A 22 -66.48 -44.42 -67.68
N GLY A 23 -66.69 -43.94 -68.90
CA GLY A 23 -67.41 -44.49 -70.04
C GLY A 23 -68.24 -43.35 -70.65
N THR A 24 -67.78 -42.83 -71.80
CA THR A 24 -68.50 -41.99 -72.79
C THR A 24 -68.85 -40.55 -72.36
N THR A 25 -68.47 -39.53 -73.13
CA THR A 25 -68.95 -39.28 -74.49
C THR A 25 -67.88 -38.59 -75.35
N THR A 26 -67.65 -39.14 -76.54
CA THR A 26 -66.66 -38.68 -77.51
C THR A 26 -67.20 -37.58 -78.43
N LYS A 27 -66.40 -36.53 -78.65
CA LYS A 27 -65.96 -36.11 -80.00
C LYS A 27 -64.66 -35.28 -79.89
N SER A 28 -63.61 -35.75 -80.58
CA SER A 28 -62.25 -35.19 -80.56
C SER A 28 -62.11 -33.91 -81.40
N LYS A 29 -61.41 -32.91 -80.86
CA LYS A 29 -60.55 -32.01 -81.64
C LYS A 29 -59.13 -32.57 -81.61
N LYS A 30 -58.51 -32.69 -82.78
CA LYS A 30 -57.12 -33.14 -82.95
C LYS A 30 -56.19 -32.11 -82.32
N SER A 31 -55.28 -32.54 -81.45
CA SER A 31 -54.32 -31.64 -80.78
C SER A 31 -53.07 -31.42 -81.65
N GLU A 32 -52.61 -30.17 -81.77
CA GLU A 32 -51.37 -29.79 -82.46
C GLU A 32 -50.24 -29.58 -81.43
N ASN A 33 -48.98 -29.76 -81.85
CA ASN A 33 -47.84 -29.58 -80.96
C ASN A 33 -47.69 -28.09 -80.58
N PRO A 34 -47.32 -27.78 -79.33
CA PRO A 34 -47.13 -26.39 -78.90
C PRO A 34 -45.87 -25.76 -79.53
N GLU A 35 -45.83 -24.43 -79.58
CA GLU A 35 -44.70 -23.66 -80.12
C GLU A 35 -44.21 -22.62 -79.09
N ALA A 36 -42.90 -22.35 -79.11
CA ALA A 36 -42.30 -21.23 -78.40
C ALA A 36 -41.88 -20.17 -79.43
N ILE A 37 -42.46 -18.98 -79.35
CA ILE A 37 -42.17 -17.84 -80.22
C ILE A 37 -41.58 -16.67 -79.40
N ASN A 38 -40.97 -15.69 -80.06
CA ASN A 38 -40.34 -14.53 -79.43
C ASN A 38 -39.26 -14.88 -78.38
N VAL A 39 -38.53 -15.99 -78.59
CA VAL A 39 -37.46 -16.42 -77.68
C VAL A 39 -36.31 -15.42 -77.74
N SER A 40 -36.02 -14.77 -76.62
CA SER A 40 -35.00 -13.73 -76.49
C SER A 40 -34.41 -13.71 -75.08
N PHE A 41 -33.35 -12.95 -74.86
CA PHE A 41 -32.83 -12.68 -73.52
C PHE A 41 -32.23 -11.28 -73.42
N GLN A 42 -32.06 -10.80 -72.20
CA GLN A 42 -31.43 -9.51 -71.88
C GLN A 42 -30.41 -9.67 -70.75
N ASN A 43 -29.39 -8.82 -70.73
CA ASN A 43 -28.49 -8.66 -69.59
C ASN A 43 -29.09 -7.67 -68.58
N LEU A 44 -29.13 -8.06 -67.31
CA LEU A 44 -29.61 -7.21 -66.23
C LEU A 44 -28.54 -6.22 -65.73
N ASN A 45 -27.27 -6.43 -66.08
CA ASN A 45 -26.11 -5.64 -65.65
C ASN A 45 -25.59 -4.63 -66.68
N GLY A 46 -26.09 -4.64 -67.92
CA GLY A 46 -25.62 -3.74 -68.97
C GLY A 46 -26.12 -4.12 -70.36
N ASN A 47 -25.59 -3.45 -71.39
CA ASN A 47 -25.96 -3.68 -72.79
C ASN A 47 -25.02 -4.68 -73.51
N VAL A 48 -23.84 -4.95 -72.95
CA VAL A 48 -22.87 -5.93 -73.43
C VAL A 48 -22.97 -7.17 -72.55
N ILE A 49 -22.64 -8.35 -73.06
CA ILE A 49 -22.63 -9.59 -72.25
C ILE A 49 -21.21 -9.82 -71.77
N GLU A 50 -20.91 -9.65 -70.48
CA GLU A 50 -19.57 -9.87 -69.92
C GLU A 50 -19.57 -10.98 -68.84
N LEU A 51 -18.39 -11.50 -68.52
CA LEU A 51 -18.23 -12.44 -67.41
C LEU A 51 -18.76 -11.87 -66.07
N GLY A 52 -19.51 -12.70 -65.34
CA GLY A 52 -20.13 -12.32 -64.07
C GLY A 52 -21.52 -11.69 -64.19
N ASP A 53 -21.99 -11.38 -65.39
CA ASP A 53 -23.30 -10.78 -65.63
C ASP A 53 -24.46 -11.76 -65.42
N GLU A 54 -25.62 -11.24 -64.99
CA GLU A 54 -26.87 -11.99 -64.82
C GLU A 54 -27.82 -11.72 -65.99
N LEU A 55 -28.13 -12.79 -66.73
CA LEU A 55 -29.01 -12.75 -67.89
C LEU A 55 -30.41 -13.25 -67.55
N LYS A 56 -31.42 -12.77 -68.28
CA LYS A 56 -32.81 -13.19 -68.14
C LYS A 56 -33.43 -13.50 -69.51
N GLY A 57 -33.92 -14.73 -69.68
CA GLY A 57 -34.61 -15.21 -70.88
C GLY A 57 -36.11 -14.92 -70.85
N ALA A 58 -36.71 -14.78 -72.04
CA ALA A 58 -38.13 -14.57 -72.22
C ALA A 58 -38.62 -15.27 -73.51
N TYR A 59 -39.86 -15.75 -73.50
CA TYR A 59 -40.53 -16.33 -74.67
C TYR A 59 -42.06 -16.21 -74.53
N THR A 60 -42.79 -16.49 -75.59
CA THR A 60 -44.26 -16.62 -75.61
C THR A 60 -44.63 -18.04 -76.01
N PHE A 61 -45.43 -18.72 -75.18
CA PHE A 61 -45.96 -20.05 -75.47
C PHE A 61 -47.24 -19.95 -76.29
N PHE A 62 -47.36 -20.80 -77.31
CA PHE A 62 -48.54 -20.90 -78.17
C PHE A 62 -48.97 -22.37 -78.32
N SER A 63 -50.26 -22.64 -78.18
CA SER A 63 -50.87 -23.95 -78.41
C SER A 63 -52.27 -23.76 -78.98
N ALA A 64 -52.56 -24.37 -80.14
CA ALA A 64 -53.88 -24.29 -80.77
C ALA A 64 -54.95 -25.12 -80.04
N SER A 65 -54.53 -26.07 -79.21
CA SER A 65 -55.35 -27.12 -78.60
C SER A 65 -55.52 -26.98 -77.09
N THR A 66 -54.74 -26.14 -76.41
CA THR A 66 -54.86 -25.85 -74.99
C THR A 66 -54.52 -24.38 -74.66
N PRO A 67 -55.09 -23.82 -73.59
CA PRO A 67 -54.80 -22.45 -73.19
C PRO A 67 -53.36 -22.29 -72.64
N VAL A 68 -52.84 -21.05 -72.75
CA VAL A 68 -51.44 -20.67 -72.49
C VAL A 68 -51.03 -20.89 -71.02
N ASP A 69 -51.97 -20.91 -70.08
CA ASP A 69 -51.73 -21.20 -68.66
C ASP A 69 -51.29 -22.65 -68.38
N LYS A 70 -51.35 -23.52 -69.39
CA LYS A 70 -50.83 -24.89 -69.35
C LYS A 70 -49.42 -25.03 -69.92
N ASP A 71 -48.65 -23.95 -69.95
CA ASP A 71 -47.24 -23.98 -70.31
C ASP A 71 -46.40 -24.74 -69.26
N ALA A 72 -45.79 -25.85 -69.68
CA ALA A 72 -44.82 -26.61 -68.90
C ALA A 72 -43.48 -26.73 -69.65
N SER A 73 -43.17 -25.74 -70.50
CA SER A 73 -41.98 -25.72 -71.35
C SER A 73 -40.70 -25.84 -70.54
N ASP A 74 -39.75 -26.57 -71.11
CA ASP A 74 -38.44 -26.76 -70.53
C ASP A 74 -37.50 -25.69 -71.10
N ILE A 75 -37.07 -24.76 -70.23
CA ILE A 75 -36.25 -23.60 -70.56
C ILE A 75 -34.82 -23.74 -70.07
N PHE A 76 -33.86 -23.38 -70.91
CA PHE A 76 -32.44 -23.57 -70.64
C PHE A 76 -31.55 -22.65 -71.46
N TRP A 77 -30.30 -22.53 -71.03
CA TRP A 77 -29.26 -21.74 -71.66
C TRP A 77 -28.26 -22.67 -72.31
N GLU A 78 -27.84 -22.31 -73.51
CA GLU A 78 -26.76 -22.97 -74.22
C GLU A 78 -25.61 -21.99 -74.47
N ILE A 79 -24.38 -22.46 -74.28
CA ILE A 79 -23.17 -21.77 -74.73
C ILE A 79 -22.51 -22.68 -75.77
N ASP A 80 -22.30 -22.15 -76.97
CA ASP A 80 -21.76 -22.87 -78.13
C ASP A 80 -22.48 -24.21 -78.40
N GLY A 81 -23.80 -24.21 -78.25
CA GLY A 81 -24.68 -25.37 -78.45
C GLY A 81 -24.72 -26.38 -77.30
N ASN A 82 -23.96 -26.19 -76.22
CA ASN A 82 -23.98 -27.05 -75.04
C ASN A 82 -24.88 -26.49 -73.94
N LEU A 83 -25.73 -27.33 -73.36
CA LEU A 83 -26.59 -26.94 -72.23
C LEU A 83 -25.74 -26.62 -70.99
N VAL A 84 -25.79 -25.37 -70.53
CA VAL A 84 -25.05 -24.90 -69.35
C VAL A 84 -25.93 -24.65 -68.13
N HIS A 85 -27.22 -24.37 -68.33
CA HIS A 85 -28.13 -24.07 -67.22
C HIS A 85 -29.60 -24.28 -67.60
N ARG A 86 -30.45 -24.64 -66.64
CA ARG A 86 -31.92 -24.70 -66.80
C ARG A 86 -32.59 -23.66 -65.91
N GLY A 87 -33.44 -22.82 -66.48
CA GLY A 87 -34.13 -21.75 -65.75
C GLY A 87 -34.19 -20.42 -66.51
N GLU A 88 -35.00 -19.49 -66.00
CA GLU A 88 -35.24 -18.18 -66.63
C GLU A 88 -34.03 -17.25 -66.53
N ARG A 89 -33.17 -17.41 -65.52
CA ARG A 89 -31.98 -16.57 -65.30
C ARG A 89 -30.72 -17.39 -65.28
N TYR A 90 -29.65 -16.82 -65.80
CA TYR A 90 -28.33 -17.44 -65.77
C TYR A 90 -27.26 -16.38 -65.49
N ARG A 91 -26.38 -16.65 -64.51
CA ARG A 91 -25.21 -15.83 -64.25
C ARG A 91 -24.00 -16.46 -64.93
N ILE A 92 -23.35 -15.71 -65.82
CA ILE A 92 -22.13 -16.16 -66.48
C ILE A 92 -21.03 -16.26 -65.42
N PRO A 93 -20.34 -17.40 -65.29
CA PRO A 93 -19.19 -17.53 -64.40
C PRO A 93 -18.12 -16.47 -64.66
N MET A 94 -17.33 -16.12 -63.64
CA MET A 94 -16.21 -15.18 -63.77
C MET A 94 -14.95 -15.79 -64.41
N ASP A 95 -15.00 -17.06 -64.83
CA ASP A 95 -13.89 -17.71 -65.51
C ASP A 95 -13.92 -17.45 -67.03
N ASN A 96 -12.73 -17.39 -67.64
CA ASN A 96 -12.60 -17.00 -69.04
C ASN A 96 -13.01 -18.09 -70.04
N ASN A 97 -13.56 -19.23 -69.60
CA ASN A 97 -13.81 -20.37 -70.49
C ASN A 97 -14.89 -20.10 -71.54
N TYR A 98 -15.80 -19.16 -71.26
CA TYR A 98 -16.88 -18.80 -72.16
C TYR A 98 -16.64 -17.52 -72.96
N VAL A 99 -15.52 -16.82 -72.74
CA VAL A 99 -15.20 -15.60 -73.49
C VAL A 99 -15.05 -15.93 -74.97
N GLY A 100 -15.72 -15.15 -75.81
CA GLY A 100 -15.76 -15.33 -77.27
C GLY A 100 -16.73 -16.42 -77.74
N LEU A 101 -17.43 -17.13 -76.84
CA LEU A 101 -18.45 -18.10 -77.21
C LEU A 101 -19.84 -17.45 -77.30
N GLU A 102 -20.71 -18.05 -78.13
CA GLU A 102 -22.08 -17.61 -78.30
C GLU A 102 -23.01 -18.19 -77.22
N ILE A 103 -23.75 -17.33 -76.53
CA ILE A 103 -24.82 -17.73 -75.60
C ILE A 103 -26.21 -17.57 -76.22
N ARG A 104 -27.09 -18.54 -75.95
CA ARG A 104 -28.48 -18.58 -76.40
C ARG A 104 -29.41 -18.96 -75.24
N PHE A 105 -30.61 -18.39 -75.22
CA PHE A 105 -31.72 -18.89 -74.41
C PHE A 105 -32.61 -19.76 -75.28
N CYS A 106 -32.89 -20.97 -74.85
CA CYS A 106 -33.59 -22.00 -75.62
C CYS A 106 -34.79 -22.56 -74.84
N VAL A 107 -35.84 -22.88 -75.59
CA VAL A 107 -37.11 -23.37 -75.05
C VAL A 107 -37.56 -24.60 -75.82
N ASN A 108 -37.83 -25.69 -75.11
CA ASN A 108 -38.56 -26.84 -75.63
C ASN A 108 -40.03 -26.71 -75.18
N PRO A 109 -40.96 -26.32 -76.08
CA PRO A 109 -42.35 -26.08 -75.68
C PRO A 109 -43.05 -27.39 -75.30
N ILE A 110 -43.68 -27.40 -74.12
CA ILE A 110 -44.41 -28.57 -73.61
C ILE A 110 -45.77 -28.12 -73.08
N ASN A 111 -46.81 -28.80 -73.51
CA ASN A 111 -48.17 -28.57 -73.06
C ASN A 111 -48.49 -29.47 -71.86
N GLN A 112 -48.80 -28.91 -70.69
CA GLN A 112 -49.11 -29.69 -69.49
C GLN A 112 -50.40 -30.49 -69.62
N GLY A 113 -51.36 -30.02 -70.43
CA GLY A 113 -52.68 -30.63 -70.57
C GLY A 113 -52.64 -31.98 -71.27
N ASP A 114 -52.20 -31.98 -72.53
CA ASP A 114 -52.12 -33.20 -73.37
C ASP A 114 -50.73 -33.82 -73.44
N ARG A 115 -49.71 -33.18 -72.84
CA ARG A 115 -48.31 -33.60 -72.80
C ARG A 115 -47.62 -33.66 -74.16
N LEU A 116 -48.15 -32.97 -75.18
CA LEU A 116 -47.46 -32.81 -76.45
C LEU A 116 -46.24 -31.90 -76.29
N LYS A 117 -45.19 -32.23 -77.07
CA LYS A 117 -43.92 -31.49 -77.12
C LYS A 117 -43.73 -30.92 -78.51
N GLY A 118 -43.35 -29.65 -78.59
CA GLY A 118 -42.96 -29.03 -79.85
C GLY A 118 -41.45 -29.02 -80.07
N ASN A 119 -41.05 -28.34 -81.14
CA ASN A 119 -39.65 -28.22 -81.53
C ASN A 119 -38.93 -27.18 -80.68
N LYS A 120 -37.64 -27.44 -80.41
CA LYS A 120 -36.74 -26.51 -79.73
C LYS A 120 -36.61 -25.20 -80.52
N THR A 121 -36.86 -24.07 -79.86
CA THR A 121 -36.61 -22.73 -80.40
C THR A 121 -35.61 -22.00 -79.52
N CYS A 122 -34.61 -21.34 -80.11
CA CYS A 122 -33.62 -20.56 -79.38
C CYS A 122 -33.61 -19.10 -79.83
N SER A 123 -33.14 -18.22 -78.95
CA SER A 123 -32.86 -16.83 -79.27
C SER A 123 -31.74 -16.70 -80.30
N THR A 124 -31.59 -15.50 -80.86
CA THR A 124 -30.36 -15.10 -81.55
C THR A 124 -29.15 -15.22 -80.60
N PRO A 125 -28.01 -15.74 -81.06
CA PRO A 125 -26.80 -15.79 -80.24
C PRO A 125 -26.22 -14.39 -79.97
N LEU A 126 -25.63 -14.20 -78.79
CA LEU A 126 -24.74 -13.07 -78.49
C LEU A 126 -23.39 -13.58 -77.96
N LEU A 127 -22.30 -12.85 -78.24
CA LEU A 127 -20.96 -13.20 -77.75
C LEU A 127 -20.76 -12.75 -76.30
N ILE A 128 -20.06 -13.55 -75.51
CA ILE A 128 -19.62 -13.21 -74.15
C ILE A 128 -18.24 -12.54 -74.21
N ASP A 129 -18.10 -11.35 -73.63
CA ASP A 129 -16.85 -10.58 -73.54
C ASP A 129 -16.18 -10.72 -72.15
N SER A 130 -14.90 -10.35 -72.09
CA SER A 130 -14.10 -10.32 -70.86
C SER A 130 -14.33 -9.05 -70.03
N LYS A 131 -14.11 -9.13 -68.71
CA LYS A 131 -14.23 -7.98 -67.79
C LYS A 131 -12.87 -7.30 -67.56
N TYR A 132 -12.74 -6.00 -67.87
CA TYR A 132 -11.48 -5.25 -67.78
C TYR A 132 -11.03 -4.99 -66.32
N VAL A 133 -9.77 -5.32 -65.99
CA VAL A 133 -9.13 -5.05 -64.68
C VAL A 133 -7.85 -4.23 -64.91
N PRO A 134 -7.72 -3.00 -64.36
CA PRO A 134 -6.55 -2.15 -64.58
C PRO A 134 -5.31 -2.70 -63.89
N MET A 135 -4.15 -2.56 -64.53
CA MET A 135 -2.89 -3.08 -64.01
C MET A 135 -2.26 -2.12 -63.00
N THR A 136 -1.96 -2.61 -61.79
CA THR A 136 -1.31 -1.80 -60.74
C THR A 136 0.21 -1.70 -60.97
N PRO A 137 0.83 -0.53 -60.73
CA PRO A 137 2.26 -0.35 -60.91
C PRO A 137 3.06 -1.13 -59.87
N ARG A 138 4.26 -1.58 -60.25
CA ARG A 138 5.27 -2.08 -59.31
C ARG A 138 6.25 -0.96 -58.98
N VAL A 139 6.66 -0.87 -57.72
CA VAL A 139 7.67 0.11 -57.26
C VAL A 139 8.79 -0.59 -56.52
N SER A 140 10.03 -0.20 -56.80
CA SER A 140 11.22 -0.69 -56.10
C SER A 140 12.26 0.41 -55.91
N ILE A 141 13.19 0.17 -55.00
CA ILE A 141 14.41 0.96 -54.81
C ILE A 141 15.58 0.04 -55.21
N PRO A 142 15.96 -0.03 -56.49
CA PRO A 142 16.96 -1.00 -56.99
C PRO A 142 18.31 -0.92 -56.26
N ASN A 143 18.72 0.29 -55.86
CA ASN A 143 19.97 0.50 -55.15
C ASN A 143 19.83 0.42 -53.62
N ALA A 144 18.72 -0.08 -53.09
CA ALA A 144 18.49 -0.22 -51.65
C ALA A 144 19.54 -1.11 -50.94
N ALA A 145 20.10 -2.08 -51.66
CA ALA A 145 21.11 -2.99 -51.11
C ALA A 145 22.54 -2.42 -51.18
N THR A 146 22.81 -1.51 -52.11
CA THR A 146 24.17 -0.99 -52.39
C THR A 146 24.39 0.43 -51.88
N ASN A 147 23.35 1.26 -51.83
CA ASN A 147 23.39 2.66 -51.37
C ASN A 147 22.67 2.79 -50.04
N ASN A 148 23.20 2.14 -49.01
CA ASN A 148 22.66 2.19 -47.66
C ASN A 148 23.51 3.05 -46.73
N THR A 149 24.21 4.08 -47.20
CA THR A 149 25.05 4.95 -46.35
C THR A 149 24.53 6.38 -46.37
N VAL A 150 24.57 7.10 -45.24
CA VAL A 150 24.21 8.52 -45.17
C VAL A 150 24.94 9.32 -46.26
N GLY A 151 24.21 10.16 -47.00
CA GLY A 151 24.70 10.94 -48.14
C GLY A 151 24.62 10.25 -49.49
N ALA A 152 24.27 8.95 -49.56
CA ALA A 152 24.04 8.25 -50.82
C ALA A 152 22.60 8.50 -51.34
N PRO A 153 22.39 8.59 -52.67
CA PRO A 153 21.05 8.70 -53.23
C PRO A 153 20.37 7.33 -53.31
N LEU A 154 19.07 7.29 -52.98
CA LEU A 154 18.16 6.19 -53.29
C LEU A 154 17.31 6.56 -54.51
N ASN A 155 17.22 5.64 -55.46
CA ASN A 155 16.50 5.86 -56.72
C ASN A 155 15.21 5.03 -56.75
N VAL A 156 14.11 5.62 -57.17
CA VAL A 156 12.82 4.92 -57.30
C VAL A 156 12.61 4.46 -58.72
N TRP A 157 12.34 3.17 -58.89
CA TRP A 157 11.87 2.61 -60.16
C TRP A 157 10.38 2.29 -60.05
N VAL A 158 9.58 2.97 -60.86
CA VAL A 158 8.16 2.66 -61.07
C VAL A 158 8.07 1.99 -62.44
N PHE A 159 7.62 0.75 -62.50
CA PHE A 159 7.51 0.03 -63.78
C PHE A 159 6.23 0.51 -64.51
N ASP A 160 6.41 1.07 -65.71
CA ASP A 160 5.42 1.83 -66.49
C ASP A 160 4.26 1.01 -67.08
N SER A 161 4.10 -0.25 -66.68
CA SER A 161 3.03 -1.11 -67.18
C SER A 161 1.71 -0.88 -66.41
N SER A 162 1.37 0.36 -66.06
CA SER A 162 0.16 0.66 -65.27
C SER A 162 -0.74 1.68 -65.95
N ASP A 163 -2.05 1.50 -65.82
CA ASP A 163 -3.06 2.42 -66.34
C ASP A 163 -3.20 3.72 -65.51
N TYR A 164 -2.36 3.89 -64.48
CA TYR A 164 -2.42 4.98 -63.51
C TYR A 164 -1.36 6.07 -63.76
N SER A 165 -1.73 7.34 -63.56
CA SER A 165 -0.76 8.41 -63.36
C SER A 165 -0.33 8.43 -61.89
N THR A 166 0.97 8.37 -61.59
CA THR A 166 1.45 8.09 -60.22
C THR A 166 2.21 9.24 -59.55
N SER A 167 2.07 9.37 -58.23
CA SER A 167 2.86 10.25 -57.34
C SER A 167 3.57 9.42 -56.28
N ILE A 168 4.65 9.94 -55.71
CA ILE A 168 5.55 9.21 -54.79
C ILE A 168 5.57 9.89 -53.42
N GLN A 169 5.64 9.09 -52.35
CA GLN A 169 5.93 9.52 -50.99
C GLN A 169 6.96 8.60 -50.35
N TRP A 170 8.01 9.20 -49.77
CA TRP A 170 9.04 8.50 -49.01
C TRP A 170 8.65 8.32 -47.55
N TYR A 171 9.16 7.26 -46.94
CA TYR A 171 8.90 6.90 -45.55
C TYR A 171 10.20 6.54 -44.83
N ARG A 172 10.31 6.99 -43.57
CA ARG A 172 11.33 6.60 -42.60
C ARG A 172 10.66 5.85 -41.47
N ASN A 173 10.99 4.57 -41.28
CA ASN A 173 10.30 3.68 -40.33
C ASN A 173 8.77 3.78 -40.40
N ASP A 174 8.22 3.65 -41.61
CA ASP A 174 6.77 3.74 -41.89
C ASP A 174 6.12 5.10 -41.61
N LYS A 175 6.89 6.14 -41.25
CA LYS A 175 6.41 7.52 -41.13
C LYS A 175 6.76 8.33 -42.38
N PRO A 176 5.81 9.13 -42.91
CA PRO A 176 6.06 9.88 -44.13
C PRO A 176 7.12 10.97 -43.92
N ILE A 177 8.08 11.06 -44.84
CA ILE A 177 9.04 12.15 -44.92
C ILE A 177 8.40 13.28 -45.71
N LEU A 178 7.82 14.25 -45.01
CA LEU A 178 7.03 15.32 -45.63
C LEU A 178 7.88 16.18 -46.58
N GLY A 179 7.31 16.56 -47.72
CA GLY A 179 7.95 17.41 -48.72
C GLY A 179 8.85 16.70 -49.73
N ILE A 180 9.15 15.41 -49.52
CA ILE A 180 9.97 14.60 -50.44
C ILE A 180 9.07 13.74 -51.33
N THR A 181 8.95 14.12 -52.59
CA THR A 181 8.09 13.46 -53.60
C THR A 181 8.83 13.14 -54.91
N GLN A 182 10.13 13.43 -54.96
CA GLN A 182 11.01 13.18 -56.09
C GLN A 182 11.33 11.69 -56.22
N LYS A 183 11.72 11.27 -57.43
CA LYS A 183 12.18 9.89 -57.71
C LYS A 183 13.55 9.58 -57.12
N GLU A 184 14.27 10.58 -56.63
CA GLU A 184 15.54 10.42 -55.93
C GLU A 184 15.39 10.97 -54.52
N TYR A 185 15.94 10.25 -53.53
CA TYR A 185 16.03 10.70 -52.14
C TYR A 185 17.47 10.60 -51.65
N LEU A 186 18.05 11.74 -51.27
CA LEU A 186 19.38 11.79 -50.68
C LEU A 186 19.29 11.42 -49.20
N LEU A 187 19.97 10.35 -48.80
CA LEU A 187 20.00 9.92 -47.41
C LEU A 187 20.63 11.00 -46.53
N THR A 188 19.92 11.38 -45.48
CA THR A 188 20.30 12.40 -44.52
C THR A 188 20.82 11.75 -43.24
N LYS A 189 21.44 12.53 -42.37
CA LYS A 189 21.92 12.05 -41.07
C LYS A 189 20.80 11.49 -40.17
N ASP A 190 19.58 11.98 -40.34
CA ASP A 190 18.40 11.48 -39.61
C ASP A 190 17.95 10.08 -40.07
N ASP A 191 18.48 9.59 -41.20
CA ASP A 191 18.20 8.26 -41.71
C ASP A 191 19.13 7.20 -41.12
N GLU A 192 20.23 7.58 -40.46
CA GLU A 192 21.18 6.64 -39.88
C GLU A 192 20.51 5.67 -38.89
N GLY A 193 20.77 4.37 -39.08
CA GLY A 193 20.15 3.27 -38.35
C GLY A 193 18.68 3.03 -38.68
N GLN A 194 18.04 3.89 -39.48
CA GLN A 194 16.63 3.77 -39.86
C GLN A 194 16.48 2.96 -41.14
N VAL A 195 15.25 2.56 -41.46
CA VAL A 195 14.90 1.94 -42.74
C VAL A 195 14.02 2.85 -43.57
N ILE A 196 14.29 2.90 -44.87
CA ILE A 196 13.59 3.74 -45.83
C ILE A 196 12.71 2.90 -46.73
N SER A 197 11.54 3.41 -47.11
CA SER A 197 10.69 2.82 -48.14
C SER A 197 9.99 3.91 -48.93
N VAL A 198 9.43 3.53 -50.08
CA VAL A 198 8.71 4.45 -50.95
C VAL A 198 7.36 3.83 -51.36
N CYS A 199 6.31 4.63 -51.36
CA CYS A 199 5.00 4.23 -51.85
C CYS A 199 4.55 5.11 -53.02
N VAL A 200 3.83 4.49 -53.97
CA VAL A 200 3.21 5.15 -55.11
C VAL A 200 1.71 5.26 -54.92
N PHE A 201 1.16 6.40 -55.33
CA PHE A 201 -0.25 6.75 -55.21
C PHE A 201 -0.81 7.21 -56.55
N ASP A 202 -2.07 6.91 -56.85
CA ASP A 202 -2.75 7.49 -58.00
C ASP A 202 -2.86 9.01 -57.83
N LYS A 203 -2.38 9.77 -58.83
CA LYS A 203 -2.46 11.23 -58.81
C LYS A 203 -3.89 11.75 -58.73
N LYS A 204 -4.85 11.04 -59.35
CA LYS A 204 -6.25 11.48 -59.44
C LYS A 204 -7.01 11.19 -58.15
N THR A 205 -7.01 9.93 -57.71
CA THR A 205 -7.81 9.50 -56.54
C THR A 205 -7.06 9.55 -55.21
N LYS A 206 -5.73 9.71 -55.23
CA LYS A 206 -4.83 9.63 -54.06
C LYS A 206 -4.83 8.26 -53.36
N ILE A 207 -5.32 7.22 -54.02
CA ILE A 207 -5.29 5.85 -53.50
C ILE A 207 -3.85 5.31 -53.58
N LYS A 208 -3.40 4.63 -52.51
CA LYS A 208 -2.10 3.95 -52.46
C LYS A 208 -2.13 2.72 -53.36
N LEU A 209 -1.23 2.67 -54.34
CA LEU A 209 -1.20 1.61 -55.35
C LEU A 209 -0.21 0.50 -54.97
N ALA A 210 1.00 0.86 -54.54
CA ALA A 210 2.05 -0.08 -54.18
C ALA A 210 3.11 0.58 -53.28
N CYS A 211 3.91 -0.24 -52.59
CA CYS A 211 5.08 0.21 -51.83
C CYS A 211 6.28 -0.70 -52.14
N SER A 212 7.49 -0.14 -52.05
CA SER A 212 8.72 -0.91 -52.15
C SER A 212 8.94 -1.75 -50.89
N SER A 213 9.81 -2.75 -50.98
CA SER A 213 10.45 -3.30 -49.79
C SER A 213 11.22 -2.20 -49.05
N LYS A 214 11.40 -2.38 -47.73
CA LYS A 214 12.24 -1.52 -46.91
C LYS A 214 13.72 -1.74 -47.26
N THR A 215 14.53 -0.69 -47.19
CA THR A 215 16.00 -0.81 -47.26
C THR A 215 16.52 -1.60 -46.05
N ASN A 216 17.79 -2.02 -46.11
CA ASN A 216 18.53 -2.32 -44.89
C ASN A 216 18.65 -1.06 -44.02
N ALA A 217 19.01 -1.22 -42.75
CA ALA A 217 19.33 -0.09 -41.88
C ALA A 217 20.43 0.76 -42.52
N ILE A 218 20.20 2.06 -42.62
CA ILE A 218 21.16 2.98 -43.22
C ILE A 218 22.39 3.06 -42.32
N GLN A 219 23.55 2.76 -42.91
CA GLN A 219 24.86 2.81 -42.30
C GLN A 219 25.33 4.26 -42.14
N PRO A 220 26.10 4.53 -41.07
CA PRO A 220 26.74 5.82 -40.88
C PRO A 220 27.70 6.13 -42.03
N ARG A 221 27.89 7.42 -42.32
CA ARG A 221 28.96 7.87 -43.20
C ARG A 221 30.30 7.73 -42.47
N SER A 222 31.32 7.18 -43.14
CA SER A 222 32.67 7.16 -42.57
C SER A 222 33.24 8.57 -42.56
N GLY A 223 33.78 8.96 -41.39
CA GLY A 223 34.26 10.30 -41.09
C GLY A 223 35.52 10.26 -40.22
N GLU A 224 35.76 11.33 -39.48
CA GLU A 224 36.77 11.38 -38.42
C GLU A 224 36.09 11.08 -37.07
N GLN A 225 36.85 10.59 -36.08
CA GLN A 225 36.29 10.44 -34.73
C GLN A 225 36.20 11.81 -34.05
N PRO A 226 35.30 12.00 -33.06
CA PRO A 226 35.26 13.23 -32.30
C PRO A 226 36.49 13.38 -31.40
N ASP A 227 36.82 14.63 -31.08
CA ASP A 227 37.89 15.01 -30.18
C ASP A 227 37.35 15.67 -28.90
N VAL A 228 38.08 15.48 -27.81
CA VAL A 228 37.72 15.96 -26.46
C VAL A 228 38.88 16.73 -25.88
N ASP A 229 38.67 18.03 -25.65
CA ASP A 229 39.59 18.86 -24.88
C ASP A 229 39.15 18.89 -23.41
N LEU A 230 39.86 18.17 -22.55
CA LEU A 230 39.50 17.98 -21.15
C LEU A 230 40.23 19.00 -20.26
N THR A 231 39.46 19.80 -19.52
CA THR A 231 40.01 20.76 -18.56
C THR A 231 40.76 20.04 -17.44
N PRO A 232 42.02 20.41 -17.13
CA PRO A 232 42.78 19.83 -16.03
C PRO A 232 42.10 20.04 -14.67
N LEU A 233 42.35 19.14 -13.72
CA LEU A 233 41.92 19.31 -12.33
C LEU A 233 42.65 20.49 -11.67
N PRO A 234 42.08 21.11 -10.62
CA PRO A 234 42.80 22.06 -9.77
C PRO A 234 44.09 21.42 -9.20
N ARG A 235 45.13 22.21 -8.95
CA ARG A 235 46.39 21.72 -8.35
C ARG A 235 46.29 21.52 -6.83
N ASP A 236 45.45 22.32 -6.17
CA ASP A 236 45.26 22.29 -4.72
C ASP A 236 43.92 21.62 -4.40
N ILE A 237 43.90 20.29 -4.53
CA ILE A 237 42.72 19.47 -4.27
C ILE A 237 42.69 19.12 -2.79
N GLU A 238 41.62 19.51 -2.09
CA GLU A 238 41.43 19.21 -0.66
C GLU A 238 40.24 18.28 -0.43
N VAL A 239 40.32 17.44 0.60
CA VAL A 239 39.20 16.57 1.00
C VAL A 239 37.93 17.37 1.31
N GLY A 240 36.76 16.82 0.98
CA GLY A 240 35.47 17.50 1.12
C GLY A 240 35.09 18.40 -0.07
N GLN A 241 36.01 18.68 -0.99
CA GLN A 241 35.68 19.32 -2.27
C GLN A 241 34.96 18.35 -3.22
N ASN A 242 34.22 18.93 -4.16
CA ASN A 242 33.67 18.22 -5.32
C ASN A 242 34.48 18.58 -6.57
N LEU A 243 35.05 17.57 -7.23
CA LEU A 243 35.71 17.73 -8.52
C LEU A 243 34.70 17.50 -9.65
N TYR A 244 34.92 18.19 -10.78
CA TYR A 244 34.07 18.09 -11.97
C TYR A 244 34.93 17.92 -13.21
N LEU A 245 34.52 17.01 -14.10
CA LEU A 245 35.10 16.89 -15.44
C LEU A 245 34.36 17.82 -16.39
N ASN A 246 35.06 18.88 -16.80
CA ASN A 246 34.63 19.83 -17.81
C ASN A 246 35.46 19.62 -19.07
N TYR A 247 34.80 19.53 -20.21
CA TYR A 247 35.45 19.30 -21.49
C TYR A 247 34.69 20.01 -22.59
N ASP A 248 35.40 20.28 -23.69
CA ASP A 248 34.81 20.75 -24.94
C ASP A 248 34.83 19.62 -25.97
N PHE A 249 33.69 19.46 -26.65
CA PHE A 249 33.51 18.51 -27.74
C PHE A 249 33.76 19.19 -29.09
N SER A 250 34.52 18.55 -29.96
CA SER A 250 34.62 18.98 -31.36
C SER A 250 34.63 17.77 -32.30
N ASP A 251 34.05 17.97 -33.48
CA ASP A 251 34.10 16.98 -34.55
C ASP A 251 34.38 17.70 -35.88
N ARG A 252 35.31 17.18 -36.67
CA ARG A 252 35.81 17.84 -37.88
C ARG A 252 34.83 17.76 -39.04
N ASP A 253 33.99 16.73 -39.12
CA ASP A 253 32.97 16.62 -40.17
C ASP A 253 31.60 17.20 -39.75
N GLY A 254 31.52 17.74 -38.54
CA GLY A 254 30.39 18.51 -38.04
C GLY A 254 29.28 17.66 -37.40
N ASP A 255 29.58 16.40 -37.07
CA ASP A 255 28.69 15.58 -36.25
C ASP A 255 28.46 16.21 -34.86
N LYS A 256 27.22 16.15 -34.37
CA LYS A 256 26.85 16.72 -33.07
C LYS A 256 27.08 15.71 -31.97
N GLU A 257 27.39 16.19 -30.77
CA GLU A 257 27.55 15.33 -29.59
C GLU A 257 26.23 14.65 -29.18
N ASP A 258 26.31 13.35 -28.86
CA ASP A 258 25.31 12.56 -28.15
C ASP A 258 25.61 12.60 -26.64
N THR A 259 25.17 13.68 -25.99
CA THR A 259 25.41 13.92 -24.57
C THR A 259 24.84 12.82 -23.66
N SER A 260 23.94 11.97 -24.17
CA SER A 260 23.34 10.87 -23.41
C SER A 260 24.25 9.66 -23.27
N LYS A 261 25.30 9.56 -24.10
CA LYS A 261 26.23 8.42 -24.11
C LYS A 261 27.63 8.75 -23.60
N VAL A 262 27.90 10.00 -23.27
CA VAL A 262 29.19 10.44 -22.73
C VAL A 262 29.50 9.61 -21.48
N SER A 263 30.71 9.05 -21.43
CA SER A 263 31.17 8.25 -20.31
C SER A 263 32.24 8.98 -19.50
N PHE A 264 32.08 8.95 -18.18
CA PHE A 264 33.03 9.50 -17.22
C PHE A 264 33.63 8.37 -16.40
N SER A 265 34.89 8.52 -15.99
CA SER A 265 35.53 7.57 -15.08
C SER A 265 36.52 8.29 -14.16
N TRP A 266 36.39 8.06 -12.86
CA TRP A 266 37.34 8.53 -11.84
C TRP A 266 38.20 7.38 -11.35
N TYR A 267 39.48 7.65 -11.16
CA TYR A 267 40.46 6.69 -10.67
C TYR A 267 41.15 7.21 -9.42
N GLN A 268 41.38 6.32 -8.46
CA GLN A 268 42.16 6.54 -7.25
C GLN A 268 43.33 5.55 -7.25
N ASN A 269 44.57 6.04 -7.22
CA ASN A 269 45.79 5.24 -7.34
C ASN A 269 45.73 4.21 -8.49
N GLY A 270 45.18 4.61 -9.64
CA GLY A 270 45.01 3.76 -10.82
C GLY A 270 43.79 2.83 -10.81
N THR A 271 43.05 2.70 -9.70
CA THR A 271 41.84 1.87 -9.61
C THR A 271 40.59 2.72 -9.86
N ARG A 272 39.66 2.25 -10.70
CA ARG A 272 38.42 2.98 -11.00
C ARG A 272 37.46 2.97 -9.81
N ILE A 273 37.01 4.15 -9.37
CA ILE A 273 36.14 4.33 -8.20
C ILE A 273 34.75 4.91 -8.50
N ALA A 274 34.58 5.62 -9.62
CA ALA A 274 33.29 6.20 -9.99
C ALA A 274 33.13 6.36 -11.51
N ALA A 275 31.88 6.49 -11.95
CA ALA A 275 31.47 6.63 -13.37
C ALA A 275 30.76 7.97 -13.67
N THR A 276 30.81 8.90 -12.72
CA THR A 276 30.01 10.13 -12.69
C THR A 276 30.80 11.32 -13.21
N ARG A 277 30.11 12.38 -13.68
CA ARG A 277 30.77 13.63 -14.09
C ARG A 277 31.49 14.35 -12.94
N SER A 278 30.99 14.17 -11.72
CA SER A 278 31.58 14.72 -10.50
C SER A 278 32.08 13.63 -9.56
N LEU A 279 33.04 13.98 -8.71
CA LEU A 279 33.54 13.14 -7.64
C LEU A 279 33.60 13.94 -6.33
N ALA A 280 32.88 13.47 -5.32
CA ALA A 280 33.00 13.96 -3.95
C ALA A 280 34.19 13.29 -3.26
N LEU A 281 35.13 14.09 -2.77
CA LEU A 281 36.35 13.60 -2.14
C LEU A 281 36.11 13.20 -0.70
N LYS A 282 36.38 11.94 -0.39
CA LYS A 282 36.18 11.34 0.94
C LYS A 282 37.47 11.33 1.74
N GLU A 283 37.35 11.24 3.06
CA GLU A 283 38.47 11.13 4.00
C GLU A 283 39.50 10.06 3.60
N SER A 284 39.02 8.87 3.19
CA SER A 284 39.88 7.77 2.75
C SER A 284 40.70 8.05 1.48
N MET A 285 40.50 9.20 0.83
CA MET A 285 41.25 9.62 -0.35
C MET A 285 42.43 10.54 -0.03
N VAL A 286 42.57 11.04 1.21
CA VAL A 286 43.70 11.89 1.61
C VAL A 286 45.02 11.18 1.37
N GLY A 287 45.96 11.87 0.71
CA GLY A 287 47.27 11.35 0.32
C GLY A 287 47.27 10.44 -0.92
N THR A 288 46.10 10.15 -1.50
CA THR A 288 46.00 9.35 -2.73
C THR A 288 46.01 10.21 -3.98
N LYS A 289 46.37 9.61 -5.13
CA LYS A 289 46.34 10.27 -6.43
C LYS A 289 45.03 10.03 -7.14
N VAL A 290 44.43 11.08 -7.67
CA VAL A 290 43.17 11.04 -8.42
C VAL A 290 43.34 11.56 -9.84
N LYS A 291 42.60 10.97 -10.78
CA LYS A 291 42.41 11.50 -12.14
C LYS A 291 41.02 11.18 -12.65
N GLY A 292 40.52 12.01 -13.57
CA GLY A 292 39.27 11.76 -14.27
C GLY A 292 39.47 11.61 -15.76
N CYS A 293 38.67 10.77 -16.39
CA CYS A 293 38.70 10.50 -17.83
C CYS A 293 37.32 10.64 -18.46
N VAL A 294 37.29 11.10 -19.71
CA VAL A 294 36.09 11.32 -20.52
C VAL A 294 36.22 10.61 -21.86
N THR A 295 35.10 10.03 -22.31
CA THR A 295 34.93 9.58 -23.70
C THR A 295 33.59 10.10 -24.19
N ALA A 296 33.62 10.98 -25.19
CA ALA A 296 32.43 11.57 -25.80
C ALA A 296 31.97 10.75 -27.01
N TYR A 297 30.72 10.96 -27.41
CA TYR A 297 30.10 10.24 -28.52
C TYR A 297 29.41 11.22 -29.47
N ALA A 298 29.54 10.98 -30.77
CA ALA A 298 28.79 11.66 -31.82
C ALA A 298 27.41 10.99 -32.04
N GLN A 299 26.41 11.79 -32.42
CA GLN A 299 25.06 11.31 -32.75
C GLN A 299 25.07 10.48 -34.03
N THR A 300 25.85 10.92 -35.02
CA THR A 300 25.93 10.38 -36.38
C THR A 300 27.38 10.06 -36.71
N GLY A 301 27.59 9.40 -37.86
CA GLY A 301 28.94 9.13 -38.38
C GLY A 301 29.62 7.90 -37.78
N TRP A 302 30.82 7.60 -38.30
CA TRP A 302 31.68 6.54 -37.83
C TRP A 302 33.16 6.90 -38.02
N PRO A 303 34.02 6.77 -36.98
CA PRO A 303 33.75 6.24 -35.63
C PRO A 303 32.92 7.17 -34.73
N LYS A 304 32.05 6.61 -33.88
CA LYS A 304 31.18 7.42 -33.00
C LYS A 304 31.80 7.92 -31.72
N ASN A 305 32.82 7.24 -31.18
CA ASN A 305 33.39 7.59 -29.90
C ASN A 305 34.73 8.30 -30.06
N SER A 306 35.02 9.25 -29.18
CA SER A 306 36.35 9.82 -29.08
C SER A 306 37.33 8.77 -28.54
N ALA A 307 38.63 9.08 -28.60
CA ALA A 307 39.59 8.45 -27.71
C ALA A 307 39.23 8.80 -26.25
N GLN A 308 39.67 7.96 -25.30
CA GLN A 308 39.58 8.31 -23.89
C GLN A 308 40.65 9.35 -23.54
N THR A 309 40.21 10.54 -23.12
CA THR A 309 41.09 11.63 -22.66
C THR A 309 41.03 11.69 -21.14
N CYS A 310 42.18 11.78 -20.47
CA CYS A 310 42.28 11.84 -19.01
C CYS A 310 43.02 13.08 -18.54
N THR A 311 42.66 13.59 -17.37
CA THR A 311 43.45 14.61 -16.67
C THR A 311 44.79 14.03 -16.19
N PRO A 312 45.79 14.87 -15.91
CA PRO A 312 46.92 14.49 -15.06
C PRO A 312 46.45 13.95 -13.70
N GLU A 313 47.32 13.17 -13.05
CA GLU A 313 47.09 12.71 -11.68
C GLU A 313 47.46 13.81 -10.68
N GLU A 314 46.51 14.14 -9.80
CA GLU A 314 46.69 15.13 -8.73
C GLU A 314 46.53 14.46 -7.36
N THR A 315 47.24 14.98 -6.35
CA THR A 315 47.16 14.45 -4.97
C THR A 315 46.05 15.15 -4.20
N VAL A 316 45.24 14.38 -3.47
CA VAL A 316 44.26 14.92 -2.54
C VAL A 316 44.94 15.23 -1.20
N TRP A 317 44.87 16.48 -0.79
CA TRP A 317 45.43 16.98 0.47
C TRP A 317 44.37 17.07 1.56
N ALA A 318 44.82 16.97 2.81
CA ALA A 318 44.03 17.39 3.96
C ALA A 318 43.85 18.92 3.95
N VAL A 319 42.71 19.42 4.44
CA VAL A 319 42.52 20.86 4.65
C VAL A 319 43.48 21.32 5.74
N LYS A 320 44.21 22.41 5.49
CA LYS A 320 45.11 23.00 6.48
C LYS A 320 44.30 23.65 7.63
N ASP A 321 44.61 23.29 8.88
CA ASP A 321 44.01 23.83 10.12
C ASP A 321 42.48 23.58 10.25
N SER A 322 42.11 22.29 10.32
CA SER A 322 40.73 21.84 10.47
C SER A 322 40.40 21.57 11.94
N LYS A 323 39.41 22.29 12.48
CA LYS A 323 38.83 21.97 13.79
C LYS A 323 38.16 20.59 13.79
N PRO A 324 38.31 19.81 14.87
CA PRO A 324 37.60 18.55 15.02
C PRO A 324 36.10 18.80 15.21
N ARG A 325 35.29 17.80 14.89
CA ARG A 325 33.82 17.81 14.98
C ARG A 325 33.34 16.57 15.71
N ALA A 326 32.29 16.74 16.50
CA ALA A 326 31.57 15.65 17.13
C ALA A 326 30.38 15.32 16.25
N MET A 327 30.29 14.08 15.80
CA MET A 327 29.18 13.56 15.01
C MET A 327 28.42 12.54 15.84
N ASP A 328 27.17 12.26 15.49
CA ASP A 328 26.37 11.19 16.10
C ASP A 328 26.33 11.27 17.65
N VAL A 329 26.21 12.49 18.19
CA VAL A 329 26.16 12.70 19.64
C VAL A 329 24.91 12.05 20.23
N ALA A 330 25.12 11.13 21.17
CA ALA A 330 24.08 10.33 21.80
C ALA A 330 24.33 10.19 23.31
N MET A 331 23.27 9.81 24.02
CA MET A 331 23.32 9.41 25.43
C MET A 331 22.90 7.95 25.51
N GLU A 332 23.69 7.15 26.23
CA GLU A 332 23.37 5.78 26.58
C GLU A 332 23.06 5.64 28.07
N GLY A 333 22.30 4.60 28.40
CA GLY A 333 21.87 4.29 29.75
C GLY A 333 20.44 4.75 30.04
N GLU A 334 19.98 4.38 31.23
CA GLU A 334 18.63 4.61 31.69
C GLU A 334 18.51 6.01 32.31
N ARG A 335 17.59 6.83 31.79
CA ARG A 335 17.37 8.21 32.25
C ARG A 335 16.51 8.26 33.51
N PHE A 336 16.88 7.45 34.49
CA PHE A 336 16.26 7.36 35.81
C PHE A 336 17.26 7.71 36.91
N GLY A 337 16.76 8.31 37.98
CA GLY A 337 17.55 8.57 39.17
C GLY A 337 18.25 7.31 39.66
N GLY A 338 19.50 7.49 40.08
CA GLY A 338 20.40 6.42 40.53
C GLY A 338 21.14 5.69 39.40
N HIS A 339 20.74 5.86 38.13
CA HIS A 339 21.37 5.18 37.00
C HIS A 339 22.46 6.05 36.37
N THR A 340 23.49 5.39 35.84
CA THR A 340 24.61 6.06 35.18
C THR A 340 24.35 6.16 33.68
N LEU A 341 24.45 7.37 33.18
CA LEU A 341 24.39 7.70 31.76
C LEU A 341 25.80 7.89 31.22
N SER A 342 26.01 7.47 29.99
CA SER A 342 27.28 7.59 29.28
C SER A 342 27.09 8.41 28.02
N GLY A 343 28.00 9.34 27.77
CA GLY A 343 28.03 10.13 26.55
C GLY A 343 28.67 9.35 25.41
N GLN A 344 28.10 9.42 24.21
CA GLN A 344 28.71 8.87 23.01
C GLN A 344 28.76 9.89 21.89
N TYR A 345 29.81 9.83 21.08
CA TYR A 345 29.90 10.57 19.83
C TYR A 345 30.99 9.95 18.94
N LYS A 346 30.92 10.25 17.65
CA LYS A 346 31.95 9.94 16.67
C LYS A 346 32.83 11.17 16.43
N TYR A 347 34.11 11.04 16.75
CA TYR A 347 35.10 12.07 16.43
C TYR A 347 35.38 12.13 14.93
N PHE A 348 35.49 13.34 14.39
CA PHE A 348 35.85 13.57 12.99
C PHE A 348 36.74 14.79 12.84
N ASP A 349 37.80 14.70 12.05
CA ASP A 349 38.65 15.83 11.67
C ASP A 349 39.02 15.73 10.18
N LEU A 350 38.88 16.82 9.40
CA LEU A 350 39.19 16.81 7.96
C LEU A 350 40.68 16.57 7.68
N ASN A 351 41.56 16.92 8.62
CA ASN A 351 43.00 16.71 8.46
C ASN A 351 43.50 15.42 9.12
N ASN A 352 42.59 14.63 9.69
CA ASN A 352 42.86 13.39 10.41
C ASN A 352 43.82 13.56 11.60
N ASP A 353 43.82 14.73 12.25
CA ASP A 353 44.48 14.94 13.53
C ASP A 353 43.81 14.03 14.59
N PRO A 354 44.57 13.19 15.32
CA PRO A 354 44.00 12.30 16.33
C PRO A 354 43.31 13.03 17.46
N GLN A 355 42.23 12.44 17.97
CA GLN A 355 41.57 12.89 19.18
C GLN A 355 42.53 12.85 20.37
N THR A 356 42.43 13.85 21.23
CA THR A 356 43.09 13.89 22.55
C THR A 356 42.03 13.78 23.67
N SER A 357 41.82 14.81 24.48
CA SER A 357 40.85 14.82 25.59
C SER A 357 39.68 15.75 25.28
N SER A 358 38.59 15.18 24.75
CA SER A 358 37.34 15.91 24.55
C SER A 358 36.75 16.37 25.87
N GLN A 359 35.98 17.46 25.83
CA GLN A 359 35.33 18.04 27.00
C GLN A 359 33.86 17.64 27.02
N TYR A 360 33.35 17.27 28.18
CA TYR A 360 31.97 16.83 28.38
C TYR A 360 31.24 17.77 29.33
N GLU A 361 29.94 17.95 29.11
CA GLU A 361 29.04 18.68 30.01
C GLU A 361 27.69 17.95 30.09
N TRP A 362 27.26 17.65 31.31
CA TRP A 362 25.92 17.16 31.61
C TRP A 362 25.16 18.26 32.33
N SER A 363 23.94 18.56 31.85
CA SER A 363 23.08 19.55 32.49
C SER A 363 21.64 19.07 32.63
N ILE A 364 20.99 19.47 33.72
CA ILE A 364 19.59 19.18 34.00
C ILE A 364 18.77 20.43 33.74
N ILE A 365 17.72 20.29 32.94
CA ILE A 365 16.81 21.37 32.59
C ILE A 365 15.51 21.16 33.35
N LYS A 366 15.23 22.04 34.33
CA LYS A 366 13.97 22.06 35.08
C LYS A 366 13.32 23.42 34.94
N ASN A 367 12.02 23.48 34.62
CA ASN A 367 11.30 24.73 34.40
C ASN A 367 12.04 25.69 33.45
N SER A 368 12.63 25.14 32.38
CA SER A 368 13.46 25.87 31.40
C SER A 368 14.76 26.48 31.93
N ILE A 369 15.19 26.12 33.14
CA ILE A 369 16.47 26.52 33.71
C ILE A 369 17.47 25.37 33.52
N ASP A 370 18.54 25.65 32.78
CA ASP A 370 19.62 24.71 32.49
C ASP A 370 20.70 24.78 33.60
N THR A 371 20.97 23.66 34.27
CA THR A 371 21.91 23.58 35.40
C THR A 371 22.97 22.53 35.13
N LEU A 372 24.24 22.94 35.03
CA LEU A 372 25.37 22.03 34.88
C LEU A 372 25.52 21.14 36.13
N VAL A 373 25.59 19.82 35.92
CA VAL A 373 25.68 18.81 36.99
C VAL A 373 26.95 17.95 36.92
N SER A 374 27.59 17.80 35.76
CA SER A 374 28.84 17.06 35.62
C SER A 374 29.67 17.51 34.41
N ARG A 375 30.99 17.28 34.47
CA ARG A 375 31.94 17.43 33.35
C ARG A 375 32.66 16.13 33.00
N ASP A 376 32.27 15.04 33.63
CA ASP A 376 32.80 13.71 33.34
C ASP A 376 32.09 13.11 32.12
N GLU A 377 32.71 12.12 31.48
CA GLU A 377 32.11 11.38 30.35
C GLU A 377 30.81 10.68 30.75
N ASN A 378 30.75 10.24 32.01
CA ASN A 378 29.60 9.55 32.59
C ASN A 378 28.98 10.40 33.70
N TYR A 379 27.66 10.28 33.88
CA TYR A 379 26.92 10.99 34.92
C TYR A 379 25.84 10.09 35.54
N THR A 380 25.86 9.95 36.86
CA THR A 380 24.78 9.29 37.61
C THR A 380 23.66 10.29 37.89
N LEU A 381 22.50 10.06 37.29
CA LEU A 381 21.34 10.95 37.42
C LEU A 381 20.82 10.97 38.86
N ALA A 382 20.53 12.14 39.43
CA ALA A 382 20.02 12.21 40.79
C ALA A 382 18.53 11.86 40.86
N MET A 383 18.09 11.19 41.94
CA MET A 383 16.67 10.89 42.18
C MET A 383 15.79 12.16 42.18
N SER A 384 16.34 13.30 42.57
CA SER A 384 15.65 14.59 42.59
C SER A 384 15.48 15.24 41.21
N ASP A 385 16.08 14.68 40.17
CA ASP A 385 16.02 15.19 38.80
C ASP A 385 14.85 14.64 38.00
N GLU A 386 14.26 13.53 38.46
CA GLU A 386 13.00 13.03 37.93
C GLU A 386 11.86 14.03 38.15
N GLY A 387 11.00 14.15 37.15
CA GLY A 387 9.88 15.07 37.20
C GLY A 387 9.28 15.32 35.84
N LYS A 388 8.00 15.69 35.83
CA LYS A 388 7.30 16.14 34.63
C LYS A 388 8.08 17.28 33.97
N ASP A 389 8.27 17.17 32.66
CA ASP A 389 8.96 18.13 31.80
C ASP A 389 10.46 18.37 32.10
N ASN A 390 11.05 17.61 33.04
CA ASN A 390 12.49 17.69 33.28
C ASN A 390 13.25 16.99 32.15
N LYS A 391 14.36 17.59 31.72
CA LYS A 391 15.21 17.06 30.64
C LYS A 391 16.65 16.96 31.10
N ILE A 392 17.38 16.07 30.45
CA ILE A 392 18.83 15.96 30.57
C ILE A 392 19.47 16.33 29.24
N ARG A 393 20.56 17.08 29.31
CA ARG A 393 21.37 17.49 28.17
C ARG A 393 22.80 16.98 28.35
N PHE A 394 23.29 16.27 27.35
CA PHE A 394 24.70 15.93 27.21
C PHE A 394 25.29 16.77 26.08
N CYS A 395 26.40 17.44 26.35
CA CYS A 395 27.18 18.17 25.37
C CYS A 395 28.61 17.65 25.35
N VAL A 396 29.18 17.58 24.15
CA VAL A 396 30.58 17.21 23.93
C VAL A 396 31.25 18.25 23.05
N THR A 397 32.48 18.60 23.40
CA THR A 397 33.36 19.40 22.54
C THR A 397 34.62 18.60 22.20
N PRO A 398 34.83 18.21 20.94
CA PRO A 398 35.96 17.38 20.55
C PRO A 398 37.25 18.20 20.58
N VAL A 399 38.36 17.56 20.96
CA VAL A 399 39.67 18.24 21.08
C VAL A 399 40.77 17.40 20.44
N ASN A 400 41.60 18.03 19.61
CA ASN A 400 42.82 17.46 19.07
C ASN A 400 44.05 18.16 19.71
N ALA A 401 45.27 17.77 19.33
CA ALA A 401 46.48 18.32 19.95
C ALA A 401 46.72 19.84 19.68
N LYS A 402 46.02 20.43 18.70
CA LYS A 402 46.23 21.80 18.23
C LYS A 402 45.06 22.71 18.57
N GLU A 403 43.83 22.20 18.50
CA GLU A 403 42.61 23.00 18.56
C GLU A 403 41.39 22.26 19.12
N GLN A 404 40.38 23.04 19.48
CA GLN A 404 39.08 22.60 20.00
C GLN A 404 37.99 22.86 18.95
N GLY A 405 37.12 21.88 18.78
CA GLY A 405 35.95 21.94 17.91
C GLY A 405 34.79 22.75 18.47
N ASP A 406 33.68 22.74 17.76
CA ASP A 406 32.42 23.29 18.25
C ASP A 406 31.71 22.30 19.19
N THR A 407 30.97 22.81 20.16
CA THR A 407 30.21 22.01 21.12
C THR A 407 28.92 21.50 20.47
N GLU A 408 28.69 20.19 20.53
CA GLU A 408 27.49 19.53 20.04
C GLU A 408 26.73 18.90 21.21
N CYS A 409 25.40 19.03 21.21
CA CYS A 409 24.57 18.62 22.34
C CYS A 409 23.37 17.77 21.90
N VAL A 410 23.00 16.81 22.74
CA VAL A 410 21.74 16.06 22.67
C VAL A 410 20.94 16.32 23.94
N THR A 411 19.62 16.50 23.81
CA THR A 411 18.71 16.71 24.95
C THR A 411 17.58 15.69 24.88
N GLN A 412 17.31 15.01 25.99
CA GLN A 412 16.26 14.00 26.09
C GLN A 412 15.43 14.20 27.36
N ASP A 413 14.20 13.72 27.33
CA ASP A 413 13.34 13.73 28.51
C ASP A 413 13.88 12.75 29.57
N ILE A 414 13.90 13.22 30.81
CA ILE A 414 14.13 12.34 31.96
C ILE A 414 12.88 11.50 32.15
N ALA A 415 13.05 10.24 32.51
CA ALA A 415 11.93 9.33 32.62
C ALA A 415 10.95 9.79 33.72
N TRP A 416 9.68 9.85 33.34
CA TRP A 416 8.59 10.33 34.18
C TRP A 416 7.31 9.55 33.86
N PHE A 417 6.57 9.17 34.90
CA PHE A 417 5.30 8.46 34.80
C PHE A 417 4.22 9.21 35.58
N GLU A 418 3.04 9.35 34.97
CA GLU A 418 1.84 9.90 35.60
C GLU A 418 0.64 8.98 35.30
N GLY A 419 -0.14 8.63 36.31
CA GLY A 419 -1.43 7.94 36.10
C GLY A 419 -2.57 8.94 35.91
N HIS A 420 -3.59 8.58 35.12
CA HIS A 420 -4.86 9.31 35.03
C HIS A 420 -6.05 8.36 35.12
N GLY A 421 -7.17 8.86 35.64
CA GLY A 421 -8.42 8.08 35.75
C GLY A 421 -9.00 8.03 37.16
N GLU A 422 -9.69 6.93 37.49
CA GLU A 422 -10.43 6.79 38.74
C GLU A 422 -9.94 5.60 39.57
N PHE A 423 -9.57 5.85 40.82
CA PHE A 423 -9.02 4.86 41.76
C PHE A 423 -10.08 4.38 42.77
N LYS A 424 -11.25 4.06 42.23
CA LYS A 424 -12.44 3.58 42.94
C LYS A 424 -13.02 2.38 42.19
N GLU A 425 -14.01 1.72 42.78
CA GLU A 425 -14.73 0.60 42.14
C GLU A 425 -15.26 0.96 40.74
N GLY A 426 -15.03 0.07 39.77
CA GLY A 426 -15.31 0.28 38.34
C GLY A 426 -14.33 1.21 37.61
N GLY A 427 -13.36 1.77 38.33
CA GLY A 427 -12.39 2.73 37.80
C GLY A 427 -11.28 2.06 36.99
N ILE A 428 -10.70 2.85 36.09
CA ILE A 428 -9.54 2.46 35.28
C ILE A 428 -8.46 3.51 35.46
N ILE A 429 -7.23 3.07 35.67
CA ILE A 429 -6.02 3.89 35.71
C ILE A 429 -5.23 3.65 34.45
N THR A 430 -5.01 4.72 33.69
CA THR A 430 -4.21 4.68 32.47
C THR A 430 -2.88 5.40 32.74
N PRO A 431 -1.74 4.78 32.40
CA PRO A 431 -0.44 5.40 32.58
C PRO A 431 -0.07 6.30 31.41
N GLU A 432 0.66 7.36 31.70
CA GLU A 432 1.32 8.26 30.76
C GLU A 432 2.82 8.20 31.07
N LEU A 433 3.62 7.71 30.12
CA LEU A 433 5.07 7.54 30.25
C LEU A 433 5.78 8.50 29.31
N VAL A 434 6.80 9.20 29.82
CA VAL A 434 7.65 10.11 29.06
C VAL A 434 9.10 9.80 29.39
N GLY A 435 10.00 9.79 28.40
CA GLY A 435 11.44 9.64 28.63
C GLY A 435 11.91 8.22 29.01
N TYR A 436 11.02 7.22 29.03
CA TYR A 436 11.36 5.82 29.28
C TYR A 436 12.23 5.24 28.14
N PRO A 437 13.21 4.36 28.42
CA PRO A 437 13.92 3.59 27.39
C PRO A 437 12.96 2.60 26.71
N ASP A 438 13.41 1.99 25.62
CA ASP A 438 12.67 0.88 25.03
C ASP A 438 12.59 -0.29 26.03
N PHE A 439 11.40 -0.86 26.19
CA PHE A 439 11.11 -1.96 27.10
C PHE A 439 10.21 -3.00 26.42
N THR A 440 10.39 -4.27 26.75
CA THR A 440 9.65 -5.41 26.18
C THR A 440 8.43 -5.79 27.02
N LEU A 441 8.45 -5.39 28.30
CA LEU A 441 7.46 -5.79 29.28
C LEU A 441 7.09 -4.63 30.19
N SER A 442 5.81 -4.55 30.54
CA SER A 442 5.34 -3.68 31.62
C SER A 442 4.35 -4.40 32.53
N TYR A 443 4.34 -4.01 33.80
CA TYR A 443 3.44 -4.60 34.77
C TYR A 443 3.15 -3.68 35.95
N TRP A 444 1.93 -3.80 36.46
CA TRP A 444 1.49 -3.11 37.66
C TRP A 444 1.71 -3.99 38.87
N LYS A 445 2.33 -3.45 39.93
CA LYS A 445 2.49 -4.17 41.20
C LYS A 445 2.02 -3.35 42.40
N SER A 446 1.62 -4.06 43.43
CA SER A 446 1.24 -3.52 44.73
C SER A 446 2.34 -3.79 45.73
N ALA A 447 2.58 -2.89 46.69
CA ALA A 447 3.55 -3.13 47.77
C ALA A 447 3.05 -4.10 48.87
N SER A 448 2.02 -4.90 48.57
CA SER A 448 1.48 -5.90 49.49
C SER A 448 2.47 -7.04 49.72
N THR A 449 2.79 -7.32 50.98
CA THR A 449 3.76 -8.37 51.36
C THR A 449 3.10 -9.74 51.56
N MET A 450 1.77 -9.83 51.49
CA MET A 450 1.01 -11.05 51.75
C MET A 450 1.04 -12.02 50.57
N THR A 451 1.15 -11.51 49.34
CA THR A 451 1.28 -12.27 48.09
C THR A 451 1.90 -11.36 47.03
N SER A 452 2.95 -11.79 46.32
CA SER A 452 3.37 -11.10 45.08
C SER A 452 2.22 -11.21 44.09
N MET A 453 1.58 -10.09 43.79
CA MET A 453 0.46 -10.04 42.86
C MET A 453 0.69 -8.87 41.92
N ILE A 454 1.36 -9.19 40.82
CA ILE A 454 1.22 -8.43 39.59
C ILE A 454 -0.27 -8.30 39.32
N MET A 455 -0.74 -7.07 39.20
CA MET A 455 -2.15 -6.73 39.05
C MET A 455 -2.57 -6.72 37.57
N GLU A 456 -1.63 -6.38 36.70
CA GLU A 456 -1.81 -6.35 35.25
C GLU A 456 -0.44 -6.44 34.59
N LEU A 457 -0.36 -7.14 33.45
CA LEU A 457 0.89 -7.52 32.77
C LEU A 457 0.72 -7.38 31.26
N ASP A 458 1.71 -6.78 30.58
CA ASP A 458 1.71 -6.60 29.13
C ASP A 458 3.11 -6.87 28.55
N PHE A 459 3.21 -7.88 27.68
CA PHE A 459 4.44 -8.27 26.97
C PHE A 459 4.60 -7.59 25.61
N THR A 460 3.82 -6.55 25.34
CA THR A 460 3.93 -5.81 24.09
C THR A 460 4.98 -4.70 24.24
N ASP A 461 5.99 -4.72 23.37
CA ASP A 461 7.04 -3.70 23.31
C ASP A 461 6.49 -2.28 23.43
N ASN A 462 7.04 -1.53 24.39
CA ASN A 462 6.75 -0.13 24.64
C ASN A 462 5.27 0.17 24.92
N LYS A 463 4.50 -0.81 25.38
CA LYS A 463 3.10 -0.61 25.77
C LYS A 463 2.85 -0.95 27.22
N VAL A 464 1.91 -0.20 27.79
CA VAL A 464 1.41 -0.44 29.13
C VAL A 464 -0.10 -0.53 29.09
N LYS A 465 -0.62 -1.65 29.58
CA LYS A 465 -2.05 -1.88 29.71
C LYS A 465 -2.61 -1.05 30.88
N PRO A 466 -3.78 -0.38 30.70
CA PRO A 466 -4.45 0.29 31.80
C PRO A 466 -4.82 -0.69 32.92
N LEU A 467 -4.68 -0.24 34.16
CA LEU A 467 -5.04 -1.02 35.34
C LEU A 467 -6.53 -0.81 35.67
N ALA A 468 -7.33 -1.86 35.51
CA ALA A 468 -8.69 -1.88 36.05
C ALA A 468 -8.64 -2.13 37.57
N VAL A 469 -9.24 -1.23 38.36
CA VAL A 469 -9.22 -1.28 39.84
C VAL A 469 -9.84 -2.57 40.36
N ASP A 470 -10.84 -3.10 39.65
CA ASP A 470 -11.58 -4.30 40.04
C ASP A 470 -10.89 -5.62 39.66
N ALA A 471 -9.92 -5.58 38.73
CA ALA A 471 -9.20 -6.77 38.25
C ALA A 471 -8.06 -7.18 39.20
N ALA A 472 -7.47 -6.22 39.91
CA ALA A 472 -6.51 -6.50 40.97
C ALA A 472 -7.22 -7.16 42.15
N SER A 473 -6.68 -8.21 42.78
CA SER A 473 -7.29 -8.83 43.98
C SER A 473 -7.43 -7.80 45.11
N PRO A 474 -8.63 -7.21 45.34
CA PRO A 474 -8.69 -5.96 46.08
C PRO A 474 -8.42 -6.16 47.57
N SER A 475 -8.72 -7.35 48.11
CA SER A 475 -8.48 -7.70 49.52
C SER A 475 -7.03 -7.51 49.96
N PHE A 476 -6.08 -7.69 49.03
CA PHE A 476 -4.64 -7.60 49.31
C PHE A 476 -4.02 -6.28 48.85
N ASN A 477 -4.65 -5.57 47.91
CA ASN A 477 -4.11 -4.36 47.29
C ASN A 477 -4.78 -3.07 47.78
N ASN A 478 -5.92 -3.17 48.46
CA ASN A 478 -6.61 -2.00 49.01
C ASN A 478 -5.71 -1.25 50.00
N PHE A 479 -5.63 0.07 49.83
CA PHE A 479 -4.70 0.98 50.53
C PHE A 479 -3.20 0.72 50.34
N TYR A 480 -2.77 -0.21 49.50
CA TYR A 480 -1.36 -0.34 49.13
C TYR A 480 -0.98 0.66 48.05
N PRO A 481 0.24 1.22 48.12
CA PRO A 481 0.78 1.96 47.00
C PRO A 481 0.91 1.01 45.80
N ILE A 482 0.63 1.57 44.63
CA ILE A 482 0.74 0.87 43.36
C ILE A 482 1.92 1.44 42.61
N SER A 483 2.73 0.57 42.02
CA SER A 483 3.82 0.95 41.14
C SER A 483 3.58 0.41 39.73
N LEU A 484 4.00 1.19 38.74
CA LEU A 484 4.20 0.72 37.39
C LEU A 484 5.67 0.33 37.23
N CYS A 485 5.93 -0.86 36.70
CA CYS A 485 7.25 -1.35 36.38
C CYS A 485 7.37 -1.59 34.87
N VAL A 486 8.58 -1.37 34.33
CA VAL A 486 8.96 -1.79 32.99
C VAL A 486 10.23 -2.63 33.05
N SER A 487 10.37 -3.58 32.13
CA SER A 487 11.59 -4.38 31.95
C SER A 487 12.03 -4.41 30.49
N VAL A 488 13.35 -4.42 30.30
CA VAL A 488 14.00 -4.62 28.99
C VAL A 488 14.03 -6.08 28.56
N ASP A 489 13.63 -7.00 29.44
CA ASP A 489 13.49 -8.43 29.18
C ASP A 489 12.04 -8.92 29.40
N GLU A 490 11.82 -10.23 29.23
CA GLU A 490 10.52 -10.88 29.42
C GLU A 490 10.32 -11.42 30.85
N GLU A 491 11.24 -11.11 31.76
CA GLU A 491 11.19 -11.54 33.15
C GLU A 491 10.59 -10.44 34.06
N ILE A 492 9.94 -10.87 35.13
CA ILE A 492 9.25 -9.97 36.08
C ILE A 492 9.96 -9.93 37.42
N GLU A 493 9.88 -8.79 38.08
CA GLU A 493 10.45 -8.55 39.41
C GLU A 493 11.98 -8.70 39.44
N ASN A 494 12.65 -8.40 38.33
CA ASN A 494 14.09 -8.36 38.25
C ASN A 494 14.64 -7.12 38.96
N LYS A 495 15.94 -7.16 39.29
CA LYS A 495 16.58 -6.08 40.06
C LYS A 495 16.81 -4.81 39.23
N ASP A 496 16.88 -4.97 37.93
CA ASP A 496 17.00 -3.94 36.90
C ASP A 496 15.65 -3.44 36.39
N ASP A 497 14.53 -4.03 36.83
CA ASP A 497 13.20 -3.50 36.54
C ASP A 497 13.04 -2.07 37.06
N ILE A 498 12.52 -1.22 36.19
CA ILE A 498 12.35 0.19 36.51
C ILE A 498 10.93 0.42 37.03
N CYS A 499 10.80 0.46 38.35
CA CYS A 499 9.52 0.62 39.03
C CYS A 499 9.31 2.03 39.61
N ARG A 500 8.14 2.63 39.37
CA ARG A 500 7.75 3.92 39.94
C ARG A 500 6.39 3.86 40.62
N GLU A 501 6.37 4.27 41.90
CA GLU A 501 5.15 4.39 42.69
C GLU A 501 4.26 5.51 42.13
N MET A 502 2.96 5.26 42.02
CA MET A 502 1.99 6.25 41.60
C MET A 502 1.72 7.24 42.75
N THR A 503 1.82 8.52 42.44
CA THR A 503 1.56 9.62 43.38
C THR A 503 0.30 10.40 43.02
N VAL A 504 -0.25 11.12 44.00
CA VAL A 504 -1.38 12.04 43.79
C VAL A 504 -1.07 13.07 42.70
N ASN A 505 -2.06 13.36 41.85
CA ASN A 505 -2.04 14.41 40.84
C ASN A 505 -3.47 14.90 40.55
N ASP A 506 -3.62 15.91 39.70
CA ASP A 506 -4.90 16.52 39.32
C ASP A 506 -5.74 15.67 38.34
N LYS A 507 -5.11 14.69 37.68
CA LYS A 507 -5.73 13.75 36.73
C LYS A 507 -6.23 12.46 37.40
N LEU A 508 -5.85 12.18 38.65
CA LEU A 508 -6.29 11.02 39.43
C LEU A 508 -7.42 11.40 40.39
N LYS A 509 -8.52 10.66 40.33
CA LYS A 509 -9.70 10.86 41.18
C LYS A 509 -10.05 9.63 41.98
N GLY A 510 -10.75 9.79 43.10
CA GLY A 510 -11.31 8.67 43.88
C GLY A 510 -10.30 7.88 44.73
N GLY A 511 -8.99 8.09 44.53
CA GLY A 511 -7.94 7.52 45.38
C GLY A 511 -7.94 8.12 46.77
N MET A 512 -7.40 7.37 47.74
CA MET A 512 -7.34 7.80 49.13
C MET A 512 -5.89 8.01 49.55
N ILE A 513 -5.61 9.14 50.20
CA ILE A 513 -4.37 9.35 50.93
C ILE A 513 -4.42 8.46 52.18
N PHE A 514 -3.56 7.46 52.22
CA PHE A 514 -3.53 6.48 53.31
C PHE A 514 -2.31 6.63 54.23
N ASP A 515 -1.29 7.38 53.79
CA ASP A 515 -0.06 7.63 54.53
C ASP A 515 -0.06 9.07 55.06
N LEU A 516 -0.15 9.22 56.39
CA LEU A 516 -0.15 10.52 57.04
C LEU A 516 1.23 11.19 57.07
N LYS A 517 2.30 10.44 56.82
CA LYS A 517 3.67 10.97 56.76
C LYS A 517 4.01 11.49 55.37
N ASP A 518 3.38 10.95 54.32
CA ASP A 518 3.51 11.42 52.95
C ASP A 518 2.15 11.44 52.24
N ALA A 519 1.55 12.63 52.22
CA ALA A 519 0.25 12.87 51.61
C ALA A 519 0.22 12.65 50.08
N ARG A 520 1.38 12.46 49.43
CA ARG A 520 1.45 12.16 48.00
C ARG A 520 1.12 10.70 47.69
N ARG A 521 1.20 9.83 48.68
CA ARG A 521 0.98 8.39 48.50
C ARG A 521 -0.50 8.08 48.50
N VAL A 522 -0.99 7.62 47.35
CA VAL A 522 -2.39 7.27 47.14
C VAL A 522 -2.56 5.77 47.01
N GLY A 523 -3.58 5.25 47.67
CA GLY A 523 -3.90 3.83 47.74
C GLY A 523 -5.31 3.61 47.23
N MET A 524 -5.57 2.40 46.74
CA MET A 524 -6.88 2.07 46.15
C MET A 524 -7.95 2.37 47.20
N ASN A 525 -9.09 2.89 46.75
CA ASN A 525 -10.23 3.14 47.63
C ASN A 525 -11.40 2.23 47.21
N TYR A 526 -11.13 0.93 47.22
CA TYR A 526 -12.06 -0.08 46.70
C TYR A 526 -13.06 -0.53 47.76
N LYS A 527 -14.31 -0.79 47.34
CA LYS A 527 -15.44 -1.25 48.17
C LYS A 527 -15.50 -0.59 49.54
N ARG A 528 -15.57 0.74 49.60
CA ARG A 528 -15.78 1.45 50.87
C ARG A 528 -17.04 0.98 51.59
N GLU A 529 -18.06 0.64 50.81
CA GLU A 529 -19.37 0.24 51.27
C GLU A 529 -19.81 -1.01 50.52
N VAL A 530 -20.51 -1.90 51.21
CA VAL A 530 -21.04 -3.14 50.64
C VAL A 530 -22.50 -3.28 51.02
N TYR A 531 -23.27 -3.90 50.13
CA TYR A 531 -24.66 -4.26 50.39
C TYR A 531 -24.71 -5.72 50.86
N ALA A 532 -25.43 -5.97 51.95
CA ALA A 532 -25.62 -7.31 52.50
C ALA A 532 -27.10 -7.53 52.83
N THR A 533 -27.60 -8.73 52.54
CA THR A 533 -28.98 -9.13 52.85
C THR A 533 -28.96 -10.09 54.03
N VAL A 534 -29.53 -9.68 55.15
CA VAL A 534 -29.58 -10.49 56.38
C VAL A 534 -31.03 -10.68 56.80
N ALA A 535 -31.46 -11.94 56.89
CA ALA A 535 -32.82 -12.31 57.23
C ALA A 535 -33.89 -11.59 56.36
N GLY A 536 -33.61 -11.40 55.06
CA GLY A 536 -34.52 -10.75 54.12
C GLY A 536 -34.55 -9.22 54.19
N LYS A 537 -33.68 -8.59 54.99
CA LYS A 537 -33.50 -7.13 55.04
C LYS A 537 -32.18 -6.74 54.40
N GLU A 538 -32.20 -5.66 53.66
CA GLU A 538 -31.00 -5.11 53.03
C GLU A 538 -30.34 -4.07 53.91
N TYR A 539 -29.02 -4.17 54.00
CA TYR A 539 -28.20 -3.25 54.75
C TYR A 539 -27.04 -2.78 53.90
N ARG A 540 -26.71 -1.49 54.05
CA ARG A 540 -25.48 -0.90 53.54
C ARG A 540 -24.48 -0.89 54.69
N ILE A 541 -23.31 -1.45 54.47
CA ILE A 541 -22.28 -1.61 55.49
C ILE A 541 -21.03 -0.91 55.03
N ARG A 542 -20.42 -0.12 55.92
CA ARG A 542 -19.20 0.61 55.61
C ARG A 542 -18.03 0.07 56.39
N ARG A 543 -16.91 -0.16 55.69
CA ARG A 543 -15.63 -0.51 56.34
C ARG A 543 -15.27 0.54 57.41
N PRO A 544 -14.41 0.21 58.38
CA PRO A 544 -13.88 1.21 59.30
C PRO A 544 -13.30 2.41 58.55
N TYR A 545 -13.62 3.62 59.03
CA TYR A 545 -13.04 4.85 58.52
C TYR A 545 -11.54 4.88 58.80
N THR A 546 -10.76 5.40 57.87
CA THR A 546 -9.36 5.68 58.15
C THR A 546 -9.25 6.91 59.04
N TRP A 547 -8.12 7.02 59.75
CA TRP A 547 -7.82 8.20 60.56
C TRP A 547 -7.73 9.47 59.71
N THR A 548 -7.24 9.35 58.48
CA THR A 548 -7.25 10.42 57.47
C THR A 548 -8.68 10.84 57.14
N GLU A 549 -9.55 9.90 56.78
CA GLU A 549 -10.97 10.20 56.48
C GLU A 549 -11.66 10.87 57.69
N PHE A 550 -11.37 10.42 58.91
CA PHE A 550 -11.92 11.04 60.13
C PHE A 550 -11.47 12.50 60.32
N LYS A 551 -10.20 12.78 60.04
CA LYS A 551 -9.66 14.15 60.10
C LYS A 551 -10.29 15.04 59.04
N GLU A 552 -10.50 14.52 57.83
CA GLU A 552 -11.14 15.24 56.71
C GLU A 552 -12.60 15.60 56.98
N LEU A 553 -13.33 14.75 57.71
CA LEU A 553 -14.71 15.04 58.13
C LEU A 553 -14.82 16.21 59.13
N ASN A 554 -13.69 16.71 59.67
CA ASN A 554 -13.63 17.77 60.67
C ASN A 554 -14.44 17.47 61.95
N LEU A 555 -14.66 16.18 62.26
CA LEU A 555 -15.40 15.73 63.44
C LEU A 555 -14.51 15.55 64.68
N GLY A 556 -13.19 15.53 64.51
CA GLY A 556 -12.23 15.33 65.60
C GLY A 556 -12.16 16.48 66.62
N SER A 557 -12.71 17.66 66.29
CA SER A 557 -12.84 18.78 67.23
C SER A 557 -14.16 18.79 67.99
N GLU A 558 -15.09 17.87 67.68
CA GLU A 558 -16.36 17.81 68.39
C GLU A 558 -16.19 17.13 69.75
N PRO A 559 -16.62 17.76 70.86
CA PRO A 559 -16.46 17.19 72.20
C PRO A 559 -17.08 15.79 72.37
N ARG A 560 -18.07 15.45 71.54
CA ARG A 560 -18.75 14.14 71.59
C ARG A 560 -17.91 12.99 71.02
N PHE A 561 -16.78 13.28 70.38
CA PHE A 561 -15.87 12.29 69.77
C PHE A 561 -14.45 12.37 70.36
N ASP A 562 -14.29 12.90 71.57
CA ASP A 562 -13.00 13.09 72.24
C ASP A 562 -12.24 11.79 72.56
N SER A 563 -12.93 10.64 72.56
CA SER A 563 -12.28 9.34 72.76
C SER A 563 -11.59 8.80 71.50
N ALA A 564 -11.83 9.41 70.34
CA ALA A 564 -11.29 8.99 69.05
C ALA A 564 -9.77 8.92 69.08
N GLU A 565 -9.23 7.79 68.64
CA GLU A 565 -7.78 7.61 68.51
C GLU A 565 -7.46 6.65 67.36
N PRO A 566 -6.23 6.69 66.81
CA PRO A 566 -5.84 5.81 65.73
C PRO A 566 -5.75 4.34 66.18
N SER A 567 -6.35 3.43 65.42
CA SER A 567 -6.10 1.98 65.46
C SER A 567 -5.35 1.55 64.20
N ILE A 568 -4.61 0.44 64.26
CA ILE A 568 -3.93 -0.06 63.06
C ILE A 568 -4.96 -0.81 62.21
N LEU A 569 -5.33 -0.23 61.05
CA LEU A 569 -6.13 -0.95 60.03
C LEU A 569 -5.27 -1.84 59.16
N ARG A 570 -4.00 -1.45 58.94
CA ARG A 570 -3.05 -2.20 58.14
C ARG A 570 -1.60 -1.95 58.54
N LYS A 571 -0.79 -3.01 58.64
CA LYS A 571 0.68 -2.94 58.84
C LYS A 571 1.43 -3.12 57.51
N GLY A 572 2.53 -2.39 57.29
CA GLY A 572 3.32 -2.54 56.06
C GLY A 572 4.13 -1.28 55.68
N PRO A 573 4.62 -1.16 54.42
CA PRO A 573 5.35 -0.02 53.88
C PRO A 573 4.48 1.27 53.75
N GLY A 574 3.94 1.69 54.89
CA GLY A 574 2.90 2.69 55.10
C GLY A 574 1.85 2.12 56.06
N THR A 575 1.87 2.50 57.34
CA THR A 575 0.83 2.05 58.28
C THR A 575 -0.46 2.81 58.02
N VAL A 576 -1.56 2.11 57.78
CA VAL A 576 -2.87 2.75 57.65
C VAL A 576 -3.54 2.70 59.01
N GLU A 577 -3.87 3.88 59.51
CA GLU A 577 -4.58 4.03 60.76
C GLU A 577 -6.08 4.19 60.51
N GLY A 578 -6.89 3.66 61.40
CA GLY A 578 -8.34 3.76 61.43
C GLY A 578 -8.82 4.36 62.72
N VAL A 579 -10.13 4.46 62.85
CA VAL A 579 -10.74 5.08 64.03
C VAL A 579 -11.13 4.01 65.03
N LYS A 580 -10.70 4.18 66.29
CA LYS A 580 -11.30 3.50 67.45
C LYS A 580 -11.85 4.52 68.44
N MET A 581 -12.97 4.16 69.07
CA MET A 581 -13.72 5.01 70.02
C MET A 581 -14.33 4.14 71.12
N THR A 582 -14.80 4.77 72.20
CA THR A 582 -15.66 4.08 73.17
C THR A 582 -16.98 3.63 72.52
N PRO A 583 -17.66 2.59 73.04
CA PRO A 583 -18.86 2.03 72.41
C PRO A 583 -19.97 3.05 72.10
N ILE A 584 -20.21 4.01 73.01
CA ILE A 584 -21.23 5.06 72.83
C ILE A 584 -20.83 6.00 71.70
N GLN A 585 -19.59 6.53 71.73
CA GLN A 585 -19.12 7.48 70.72
C GLN A 585 -19.02 6.84 69.34
N ALA A 586 -18.62 5.56 69.26
CA ALA A 586 -18.62 4.79 68.01
C ALA A 586 -20.03 4.69 67.40
N ASN A 587 -21.03 4.36 68.22
CA ASN A 587 -22.43 4.31 67.78
C ASN A 587 -22.93 5.69 67.32
N ASP A 588 -22.66 6.73 68.10
CA ASP A 588 -23.08 8.10 67.78
C ASP A 588 -22.41 8.61 66.51
N PHE A 589 -21.14 8.26 66.31
CA PHE A 589 -20.40 8.55 65.08
C PHE A 589 -21.03 7.86 63.88
N CYS A 590 -21.36 6.56 63.99
CA CYS A 590 -22.01 5.84 62.89
C CYS A 590 -23.41 6.38 62.59
N LEU A 591 -24.21 6.73 63.61
CA LEU A 591 -25.52 7.33 63.40
C LEU A 591 -25.41 8.69 62.69
N LEU A 592 -24.42 9.51 63.08
CA LEU A 592 -24.20 10.82 62.49
C LEU A 592 -23.69 10.73 61.04
N THR A 593 -22.72 9.86 60.78
CA THR A 593 -22.01 9.81 59.49
C THR A 593 -22.61 8.83 58.48
N TYR A 594 -23.42 7.89 58.94
CA TYR A 594 -23.89 6.77 58.13
C TYR A 594 -25.37 6.43 58.28
N GLY A 595 -26.04 6.90 59.35
CA GLY A 595 -27.47 6.71 59.58
C GLY A 595 -27.80 5.51 60.48
N ALA A 596 -29.09 5.28 60.68
CA ALA A 596 -29.59 4.12 61.45
C ALA A 596 -29.45 2.83 60.63
N PRO A 597 -29.06 1.69 61.23
CA PRO A 597 -29.00 1.39 62.67
C PRO A 597 -27.74 1.82 63.44
N GLY A 598 -26.76 2.49 62.81
CA GLY A 598 -25.57 2.98 63.49
C GLY A 598 -24.47 1.93 63.55
N LEU A 599 -24.10 1.46 64.75
CA LEU A 599 -23.09 0.42 64.91
C LEU A 599 -23.61 -0.95 64.43
N ILE A 600 -22.78 -1.72 63.72
CA ILE A 600 -23.14 -3.08 63.28
C ILE A 600 -23.44 -4.01 64.47
N SER A 601 -24.38 -4.95 64.30
CA SER A 601 -24.63 -6.03 65.29
C SER A 601 -23.74 -7.24 65.00
N SER A 602 -23.44 -8.05 66.01
CA SER A 602 -22.65 -9.28 65.81
C SER A 602 -23.31 -10.28 64.86
N GLU A 603 -24.65 -10.31 64.83
CA GLU A 603 -25.42 -11.15 63.90
C GLU A 603 -25.14 -10.79 62.45
N ILE A 604 -25.16 -9.50 62.13
CA ILE A 604 -24.88 -8.99 60.78
C ILE A 604 -23.40 -9.09 60.47
N ASN A 605 -22.54 -8.87 61.46
CA ASN A 605 -21.10 -9.03 61.34
C ASN A 605 -20.72 -10.46 60.91
N PHE A 606 -21.43 -11.49 61.42
CA PHE A 606 -21.20 -12.90 61.10
C PHE A 606 -22.03 -13.45 59.94
N SER A 607 -23.24 -12.95 59.70
CA SER A 607 -24.04 -13.37 58.54
C SER A 607 -23.33 -12.93 57.27
N ASP A 608 -23.06 -13.88 56.37
CA ASP A 608 -22.33 -13.65 55.12
C ASP A 608 -20.87 -13.16 55.23
N GLY A 609 -20.28 -13.09 56.42
CA GLY A 609 -18.86 -12.80 56.58
C GLY A 609 -18.48 -11.39 56.14
N VAL A 610 -19.26 -10.39 56.57
CA VAL A 610 -18.94 -8.96 56.39
C VAL A 610 -17.52 -8.64 56.88
N ILE A 611 -17.10 -9.27 57.98
CA ILE A 611 -15.72 -9.40 58.47
C ILE A 611 -15.64 -10.76 59.21
N PRO A 612 -14.70 -11.72 58.97
CA PRO A 612 -13.61 -11.85 57.99
C PRO A 612 -13.89 -12.63 56.69
N GLY A 613 -15.03 -12.45 56.02
CA GLY A 613 -15.23 -13.16 54.75
C GLY A 613 -14.41 -12.51 53.63
N ASN A 614 -13.60 -13.30 52.91
CA ASN A 614 -13.03 -12.90 51.60
C ASN A 614 -14.08 -12.40 50.58
N LYS A 615 -15.37 -12.54 50.89
CA LYS A 615 -16.55 -12.13 50.11
C LYS A 615 -16.59 -10.63 49.80
N HIS A 616 -16.18 -9.76 50.71
CA HIS A 616 -16.33 -8.30 50.56
C HIS A 616 -15.05 -7.57 50.12
N GLN A 617 -13.94 -8.31 50.02
CA GLN A 617 -12.65 -7.82 49.52
C GLN A 617 -12.10 -6.58 50.26
N TRP A 618 -12.41 -6.44 51.56
CA TRP A 618 -11.79 -5.48 52.45
C TRP A 618 -10.41 -5.97 52.94
N PRO A 619 -9.53 -5.07 53.44
CA PRO A 619 -8.21 -5.48 53.92
C PRO A 619 -8.28 -6.58 54.98
N ILE A 620 -7.48 -7.64 54.82
CA ILE A 620 -7.48 -8.78 55.73
C ILE A 620 -7.07 -8.41 57.17
N ASP A 621 -6.27 -7.35 57.36
CA ASP A 621 -5.91 -6.88 58.70
C ASP A 621 -7.12 -6.41 59.52
N LEU A 622 -8.21 -6.00 58.86
CA LEU A 622 -9.48 -5.72 59.54
C LEU A 622 -9.97 -6.92 60.33
N THR A 623 -9.66 -8.14 59.91
CA THR A 623 -10.16 -9.37 60.51
C THR A 623 -9.50 -9.72 61.84
N THR A 624 -8.37 -9.07 62.15
CA THR A 624 -7.57 -9.31 63.35
C THR A 624 -7.86 -8.30 64.46
N GLN A 625 -8.70 -7.30 64.19
CA GLN A 625 -9.06 -6.26 65.15
C GLN A 625 -10.24 -6.67 66.01
N GLY A 626 -10.21 -6.28 67.30
CA GLY A 626 -11.37 -6.39 68.17
C GLY A 626 -12.37 -5.27 67.86
N TYR A 627 -13.58 -5.65 67.43
CA TYR A 627 -14.67 -4.71 67.15
C TYR A 627 -15.66 -4.65 68.29
N VAL A 628 -16.20 -3.44 68.51
CA VAL A 628 -17.45 -3.29 69.28
C VAL A 628 -18.64 -3.42 68.33
N THR A 629 -19.65 -4.19 68.75
CA THR A 629 -20.95 -4.30 68.06
C THR A 629 -22.08 -3.89 69.00
N LYS A 630 -23.24 -3.54 68.41
CA LYS A 630 -24.46 -3.22 69.15
C LYS A 630 -25.55 -4.25 68.83
N GLU A 631 -25.95 -4.98 69.85
CA GLU A 631 -26.98 -6.02 69.72
C GLU A 631 -28.39 -5.43 69.64
N SER A 632 -29.34 -6.24 69.16
CA SER A 632 -30.75 -5.82 69.01
C SER A 632 -31.43 -5.45 70.34
N ASP A 633 -30.91 -5.96 71.46
CA ASP A 633 -31.35 -5.60 72.81
C ASP A 633 -30.68 -4.31 73.34
N GLY A 634 -29.83 -3.67 72.53
CA GLY A 634 -29.13 -2.42 72.83
C GLY A 634 -27.81 -2.60 73.58
N LYS A 635 -27.38 -3.82 73.91
CA LYS A 635 -26.10 -4.06 74.60
C LYS A 635 -24.92 -3.95 73.65
N TYR A 636 -23.78 -3.51 74.19
CA TYR A 636 -22.50 -3.49 73.50
C TYR A 636 -21.68 -4.73 73.85
N VAL A 637 -21.15 -5.42 72.84
CA VAL A 637 -20.31 -6.61 72.99
C VAL A 637 -19.02 -6.45 72.18
N VAL A 638 -17.98 -7.21 72.54
CA VAL A 638 -16.67 -7.19 71.88
C VAL A 638 -16.41 -8.51 71.21
N ASP A 639 -15.88 -8.41 69.99
CA ASP A 639 -15.64 -9.54 69.12
C ASP A 639 -16.96 -10.18 68.67
N SER A 640 -16.94 -10.80 67.50
CA SER A 640 -18.13 -11.31 66.83
C SER A 640 -18.92 -12.31 67.70
N ASN A 641 -18.27 -12.96 68.67
CA ASN A 641 -18.90 -13.76 69.70
C ASN A 641 -19.77 -12.92 70.68
N LYS A 642 -21.10 -13.00 70.47
CA LYS A 642 -22.24 -12.42 71.23
C LYS A 642 -22.20 -12.45 72.78
N TYR A 643 -21.15 -12.98 73.41
CA TYR A 643 -21.12 -13.34 74.83
C TYR A 643 -20.12 -12.53 75.67
N ILE A 644 -19.32 -11.63 75.09
CA ILE A 644 -18.34 -10.82 75.82
C ILE A 644 -18.84 -9.37 75.90
N PRO A 645 -19.31 -8.88 77.06
CA PRO A 645 -19.72 -7.48 77.23
C PRO A 645 -18.56 -6.52 76.94
N ALA A 646 -18.84 -5.42 76.23
CA ALA A 646 -17.85 -4.39 76.00
C ALA A 646 -17.59 -3.57 77.27
N ASP A 647 -16.31 -3.38 77.61
CA ASP A 647 -15.92 -2.35 78.57
C ASP A 647 -16.21 -0.96 77.98
N MET A 648 -17.14 -0.23 78.59
CA MET A 648 -17.63 1.06 78.10
C MET A 648 -16.57 2.17 78.11
N ASN A 649 -15.48 2.03 78.88
CA ASN A 649 -14.38 3.00 78.92
C ASN A 649 -13.24 2.64 77.97
N ARG A 650 -13.22 1.40 77.47
CA ARG A 650 -12.22 0.94 76.50
C ARG A 650 -12.63 1.35 75.09
N LYS A 651 -11.64 1.54 74.22
CA LYS A 651 -11.81 1.96 72.83
C LYS A 651 -11.64 0.77 71.90
N TYR A 652 -12.53 0.65 70.93
CA TYR A 652 -12.58 -0.46 69.98
C TYR A 652 -12.68 0.04 68.55
N ALA A 653 -12.19 -0.76 67.60
CA ALA A 653 -12.52 -0.54 66.20
C ALA A 653 -14.04 -0.76 66.01
N PHE A 654 -14.60 -0.14 64.98
CA PHE A 654 -16.04 -0.23 64.72
C PHE A 654 -16.34 -0.13 63.23
N THR A 655 -17.51 -0.64 62.85
CA THR A 655 -18.04 -0.67 61.49
C THR A 655 -19.45 -0.12 61.52
N CYS A 656 -19.78 0.75 60.56
CA CYS A 656 -21.09 1.39 60.51
C CYS A 656 -22.05 0.65 59.57
N LEU A 657 -23.32 0.66 59.94
CA LEU A 657 -24.41 -0.04 59.28
C LEU A 657 -25.59 0.92 59.09
N ALA A 658 -26.15 0.93 57.88
CA ALA A 658 -27.37 1.64 57.54
C ALA A 658 -28.39 0.63 56.98
N ALA A 659 -29.67 0.77 57.33
CA ALA A 659 -30.73 0.04 56.61
C ALA A 659 -30.88 0.64 55.20
N VAL A 660 -31.12 -0.22 54.20
CA VAL A 660 -31.52 0.22 52.87
C VAL A 660 -33.04 0.26 52.86
N ASP A 661 -33.60 1.44 52.56
CA ASP A 661 -35.06 1.66 52.49
C ASP A 661 -35.70 1.00 51.26
#